data_AF-A0A5C3KZ21-F1
#
_entry.id   AF-A0A5C3KZ21-F1
#
_cell.length_a   1.000
_cell.length_b   1.000
_cell.length_c   1.000
_cell.angle_alpha   90.00
_cell.angle_beta   90.00
_cell.angle_gamma   90.00
#
_symmetry.space_group_name_H-M   'P 1'
#
loop_
_entity.id
_entity.type
_entity.pdbx_description
1 polymer ?
#
loop_
_entity_poly.entity_id
_entity_poly.type
_entity_poly.pdbx_seq_one_letter_code
_entity_poly.pdbx_strand_id
1 'polypeptide(L)'
;MNNDMVYENHDFHFSNWNRQLNDFARPFERVCFKLSSGCGAIPLGIFLRHEYDDLDLDYHNIGGPTNVEGRNADVEESEEEADGVDGQLSVGQRVGCGNSPSSLPTSATTPDLASNKTLTHTSALDILHQTCIRLTGTSAALSFEIVEDKPQKFIGILTIQSLNGTKRTYKTKPEFANGSEAKGEAARIAIEMGALDFIRTGNPETHKKKNAELVARAKIETEKLEASKPADPAIQQIEDCCKEVDIKSDWINYRHWKNTSDHGCALRVGPTPNHRRVYSTDASFPRKEDARAYCARIAIDDGVLDYIKCLQPQTNELSSSSETPTIPLSLQEHFDALPKPFPINVGDKPASELQPINMVNSVLQHSKIPQLKAVYYWTTADVRGGLVGCVMRIERPNALAKTYIADPRFAKRADAKSAVCLLAISQGLEDYTKELQAAYEKKLPPEHRLLAESKIIPMLTSRSQKRRFANKPWFEYVASEEGHGCTLTLDLSSDSTQPDHRTFTVEKEYRTKADARLAAAIAAVKAGAMELFQFGDTRPPEDRRSCWQILTDPDLDEQERNRLFESQFDLEDQRGKKRKLKKGPEKDPGTECAVNVGPSDSEEEQGEIKEPNVSKRPVHVGQPHNQFPSRPRRQAKRQRPGPMPAPQYPYPPPISSPNYHPPLPGQYSRSSALPPKQHYSSPSDPYPHPHSRHHRPLSQHIYDDRYTAPFSGSQEGHYHHTSSRDEYSSFGQPQH
;
A
#
# COMPACT_ATOMS: atom_id res chain seq x y z
N MET A 1 -7.08 50.31 -6.59
CA MET A 1 -6.80 49.61 -5.31
C MET A 1 -7.93 48.63 -5.10
N ASN A 2 -7.77 47.45 -5.68
CA ASN A 2 -8.63 46.26 -5.61
C ASN A 2 -7.84 45.19 -6.36
N ASN A 3 -7.58 44.05 -5.72
CA ASN A 3 -7.12 42.84 -6.41
C ASN A 3 -7.86 41.67 -5.77
N ASP A 4 -8.95 41.28 -6.43
CA ASP A 4 -9.67 40.04 -6.22
C ASP A 4 -8.82 38.89 -6.80
N MET A 5 -8.49 37.91 -5.95
CA MET A 5 -7.92 36.64 -6.37
C MET A 5 -9.05 35.60 -6.44
N VAL A 6 -9.35 35.16 -7.66
CA VAL A 6 -10.23 34.04 -7.96
C VAL A 6 -9.40 32.74 -7.88
N TYR A 7 -9.84 31.80 -7.07
CA TYR A 7 -9.33 30.42 -7.03
C TYR A 7 -10.17 29.54 -7.97
N GLU A 8 -9.52 28.92 -8.96
CA GLU A 8 -10.11 27.89 -9.81
C GLU A 8 -10.13 26.53 -9.08
N ASN A 9 -11.32 25.93 -8.96
CA ASN A 9 -11.53 24.56 -8.53
C ASN A 9 -11.62 23.65 -9.78
N HIS A 10 -10.72 22.68 -9.89
CA HIS A 10 -10.86 21.54 -10.81
C HIS A 10 -10.94 20.27 -9.96
N ASP A 11 -12.13 19.65 -9.91
CA ASP A 11 -12.32 18.22 -9.66
C ASP A 11 -13.82 17.91 -9.64
N PHE A 12 -14.37 17.25 -10.67
CA PHE A 12 -15.57 16.40 -10.60
C PHE A 12 -15.90 15.82 -11.99
N HIS A 13 -15.42 14.61 -12.32
CA HIS A 13 -16.03 13.75 -13.37
C HIS A 13 -15.50 12.30 -13.25
N PHE A 14 -15.99 11.51 -12.29
CA PHE A 14 -15.79 10.05 -12.29
C PHE A 14 -17.00 9.22 -11.83
N SER A 15 -18.08 9.85 -11.36
CA SER A 15 -19.20 9.14 -10.71
C SER A 15 -20.31 8.65 -11.65
N ASN A 16 -20.30 9.05 -12.94
CA ASN A 16 -21.45 8.81 -13.83
C ASN A 16 -21.34 7.52 -14.67
N TRP A 17 -20.17 6.87 -14.72
CA TRP A 17 -19.95 5.69 -15.58
C TRP A 17 -20.48 4.37 -14.97
N ASN A 18 -20.50 4.25 -13.64
CA ASN A 18 -20.96 3.04 -12.95
C ASN A 18 -22.49 2.85 -12.91
N ARG A 19 -23.29 3.87 -13.28
CA ARG A 19 -24.75 3.75 -13.35
C ARG A 19 -25.22 3.03 -14.63
N GLN A 20 -24.56 3.25 -15.76
CA GLN A 20 -25.00 2.70 -17.06
C GLN A 20 -24.71 1.19 -17.24
N LEU A 21 -23.70 0.64 -16.56
CA LEU A 21 -23.38 -0.79 -16.64
C LEU A 21 -24.36 -1.69 -15.88
N ASN A 22 -25.12 -1.15 -14.93
CA ASN A 22 -26.03 -1.96 -14.12
C ASN A 22 -27.25 -2.44 -14.93
N ASP A 23 -27.72 -1.71 -15.93
CA ASP A 23 -28.98 -1.99 -16.62
C ASP A 23 -28.93 -3.09 -17.69
N PHE A 24 -27.73 -3.60 -18.02
CA PHE A 24 -27.57 -4.68 -19.00
C PHE A 24 -27.25 -6.07 -18.42
N ALA A 25 -27.02 -6.17 -17.11
CA ALA A 25 -26.68 -7.45 -16.48
C ALA A 25 -27.92 -8.32 -16.20
N ARG A 26 -27.86 -9.62 -16.54
CA ARG A 26 -28.96 -10.56 -16.29
C ARG A 26 -29.22 -10.68 -14.78
N PRO A 27 -30.47 -10.93 -14.33
CA PRO A 27 -30.82 -10.96 -12.91
C PRO A 27 -29.93 -11.88 -12.05
N PHE A 28 -29.50 -13.01 -12.60
CA PHE A 28 -28.60 -13.95 -11.94
C PHE A 28 -27.18 -13.39 -11.74
N GLU A 29 -26.64 -12.69 -12.75
CA GLU A 29 -25.31 -12.07 -12.67
C GLU A 29 -25.30 -10.90 -11.68
N ARG A 30 -26.39 -10.13 -11.59
CA ARG A 30 -26.57 -9.11 -10.54
C ARG A 30 -26.54 -9.72 -9.13
N VAL A 31 -27.15 -10.89 -8.93
CA VAL A 31 -27.15 -11.57 -7.61
C VAL A 31 -25.76 -12.13 -7.29
N CYS A 32 -25.09 -12.78 -8.25
CA CYS A 32 -23.71 -13.25 -8.06
C CYS A 32 -22.75 -12.09 -7.78
N PHE A 33 -22.88 -10.98 -8.50
CA PHE A 33 -22.08 -9.78 -8.28
C PHE A 33 -22.31 -9.22 -6.87
N LYS A 34 -23.58 -9.04 -6.45
CA LYS A 34 -23.94 -8.55 -5.11
C LYS A 34 -23.44 -9.48 -3.98
N LEU A 35 -23.49 -10.78 -4.17
CA LEU A 35 -22.98 -11.75 -3.19
C LEU A 35 -21.44 -11.70 -3.12
N SER A 36 -20.77 -11.53 -4.25
CA SER A 36 -19.31 -11.39 -4.27
C SER A 36 -18.84 -10.07 -3.66
N SER A 37 -19.55 -8.96 -3.93
CA SER A 37 -19.19 -7.64 -3.43
C SER A 37 -19.62 -7.39 -1.98
N GLY A 38 -20.72 -8.03 -1.53
CA GLY A 38 -21.30 -7.80 -0.20
C GLY A 38 -20.91 -8.84 0.85
N CYS A 39 -20.65 -10.09 0.44
CA CYS A 39 -20.47 -11.20 1.37
C CYS A 39 -19.14 -11.95 1.15
N GLY A 40 -18.28 -11.48 0.23
CA GLY A 40 -17.03 -12.16 -0.12
C GLY A 40 -17.24 -13.53 -0.79
N ALA A 41 -18.41 -13.76 -1.41
CA ALA A 41 -18.68 -15.01 -2.10
C ALA A 41 -17.83 -15.12 -3.38
N ILE A 42 -17.20 -16.27 -3.61
CA ILE A 42 -16.36 -16.50 -4.79
C ILE A 42 -17.27 -16.52 -6.04
N PRO A 43 -16.98 -15.72 -7.08
CA PRO A 43 -17.74 -15.75 -8.32
C PRO A 43 -17.82 -17.17 -8.90
N LEU A 44 -19.01 -17.59 -9.31
CA LEU A 44 -19.26 -18.96 -9.80
C LEU A 44 -18.32 -19.38 -10.94
N GLY A 45 -17.90 -18.44 -11.79
CA GLY A 45 -16.94 -18.70 -12.86
C GLY A 45 -15.52 -19.02 -12.35
N ILE A 46 -15.07 -18.39 -11.26
CA ILE A 46 -13.83 -18.74 -10.57
C ILE A 46 -14.02 -20.06 -9.84
N PHE A 47 -15.21 -20.28 -9.30
CA PHE A 47 -15.54 -21.52 -8.61
C PHE A 47 -15.43 -22.75 -9.53
N LEU A 48 -16.04 -22.67 -10.70
CA LEU A 48 -16.03 -23.79 -11.64
C LEU A 48 -14.66 -24.04 -12.30
N ARG A 49 -13.68 -23.13 -12.14
CA ARG A 49 -12.32 -23.26 -12.71
C ARG A 49 -11.28 -23.83 -11.75
N HIS A 50 -11.62 -24.06 -10.48
CA HIS A 50 -10.68 -24.55 -9.46
C HIS A 50 -9.44 -23.66 -9.22
N GLU A 51 -9.53 -22.35 -9.45
CA GLU A 51 -8.41 -21.38 -9.30
C GLU A 51 -8.23 -20.84 -7.86
N TYR A 52 -8.63 -21.57 -6.82
CA TYR A 52 -8.67 -21.03 -5.44
C TYR A 52 -7.39 -21.20 -4.62
N ASP A 53 -6.53 -22.15 -5.00
CA ASP A 53 -5.30 -22.43 -4.23
C ASP A 53 -4.30 -21.25 -4.26
N ASP A 54 -4.52 -20.28 -5.15
CA ASP A 54 -3.69 -19.07 -5.33
C ASP A 54 -4.34 -17.76 -4.84
N LEU A 55 -5.56 -17.80 -4.29
CA LEU A 55 -6.26 -16.60 -3.79
C LEU A 55 -6.15 -16.49 -2.26
N ASP A 56 -5.23 -15.65 -1.78
CA ASP A 56 -5.22 -15.13 -0.39
C ASP A 56 -6.49 -14.26 -0.19
N LEU A 57 -7.63 -14.89 0.14
CA LEU A 57 -8.87 -14.21 0.51
C LEU A 57 -8.82 -13.79 1.97
N ASP A 58 -8.65 -12.50 2.21
CA ASP A 58 -8.58 -11.91 3.56
C ASP A 58 -10.00 -11.69 4.13
N TYR A 59 -10.51 -12.66 4.88
CA TYR A 59 -11.89 -12.70 5.38
C TYR A 59 -12.20 -11.73 6.55
N HIS A 60 -11.26 -10.87 6.95
CA HIS A 60 -11.35 -10.14 8.22
C HIS A 60 -11.94 -8.73 8.18
N ASN A 61 -12.54 -8.28 7.07
CA ASN A 61 -13.08 -6.91 6.95
C ASN A 61 -14.61 -6.81 6.74
N ILE A 62 -15.39 -7.67 7.40
CA ILE A 62 -16.86 -7.51 7.48
C ILE A 62 -17.20 -6.71 8.75
N GLY A 63 -17.05 -5.38 8.67
CA GLY A 63 -17.64 -4.45 9.63
C GLY A 63 -19.12 -4.24 9.29
N GLY A 64 -20.02 -4.66 10.18
CA GLY A 64 -21.47 -4.48 9.99
C GLY A 64 -21.89 -3.01 9.96
N PRO A 65 -22.95 -2.64 9.21
CA PRO A 65 -23.43 -1.27 9.15
C PRO A 65 -24.14 -0.89 10.45
N THR A 66 -23.76 0.26 11.02
CA THR A 66 -24.55 0.94 12.04
C THR A 66 -25.59 1.84 11.37
N ASN A 67 -26.82 1.76 11.87
CA ASN A 67 -27.99 2.51 11.40
C ASN A 67 -27.72 4.03 11.39
N VAL A 68 -27.96 4.68 10.25
CA VAL A 68 -28.13 6.13 10.15
C VAL A 68 -29.54 6.38 9.61
N GLU A 69 -30.34 7.07 10.41
CA GLU A 69 -31.69 7.53 10.11
C GLU A 69 -31.71 8.50 8.93
N GLY A 70 -32.74 8.36 8.09
CA GLY A 70 -32.94 9.14 6.87
C GLY A 70 -33.41 10.57 7.12
N ARG A 71 -33.10 11.44 6.15
CA ARG A 71 -33.81 12.70 5.90
C ARG A 71 -33.94 12.95 4.40
N ASN A 72 -35.16 13.32 4.02
CA ASN A 72 -35.66 13.61 2.68
C ASN A 72 -35.00 14.84 2.06
N ALA A 73 -34.86 14.86 0.74
CA ALA A 73 -34.80 16.08 -0.05
C ALA A 73 -35.52 15.85 -1.39
N ASP A 74 -36.45 16.74 -1.68
CA ASP A 74 -37.35 16.76 -2.82
C ASP A 74 -36.65 17.15 -4.13
N VAL A 75 -37.30 16.71 -5.20
CA VAL A 75 -37.03 16.92 -6.62
C VAL A 75 -37.53 18.31 -7.04
N GLU A 76 -36.77 19.03 -7.85
CA GLU A 76 -37.36 19.91 -8.87
C GLU A 76 -36.43 20.01 -10.10
N GLU A 77 -37.11 20.09 -11.24
CA GLU A 77 -36.70 19.82 -12.61
C GLU A 77 -36.70 21.13 -13.39
N SER A 78 -35.79 21.33 -14.35
CA SER A 78 -36.03 22.22 -15.49
C SER A 78 -35.05 21.94 -16.64
N GLU A 79 -35.64 21.63 -17.78
CA GLU A 79 -35.07 21.60 -19.13
C GLU A 79 -34.88 23.05 -19.63
N GLU A 80 -33.96 23.27 -20.59
CA GLU A 80 -34.26 24.12 -21.76
C GLU A 80 -33.21 24.00 -22.89
N GLU A 81 -33.71 24.28 -24.09
CA GLU A 81 -33.25 23.92 -25.43
C GLU A 81 -32.33 24.94 -26.13
N ALA A 82 -31.59 24.41 -27.11
CA ALA A 82 -31.42 24.83 -28.53
C ALA A 82 -30.74 26.15 -28.99
N ASP A 83 -30.42 26.05 -30.29
CA ASP A 83 -29.96 27.03 -31.30
C ASP A 83 -28.45 27.27 -31.43
N GLY A 84 -27.79 27.18 -32.60
CA GLY A 84 -28.24 27.05 -33.99
C GLY A 84 -27.40 27.95 -34.91
N VAL A 85 -27.28 27.57 -36.19
CA VAL A 85 -27.05 28.42 -37.39
C VAL A 85 -25.62 28.57 -37.97
N ASP A 86 -25.42 27.83 -39.07
CA ASP A 86 -24.97 28.15 -40.45
C ASP A 86 -23.98 29.28 -40.79
N GLY A 87 -23.12 29.01 -41.78
CA GLY A 87 -22.26 30.03 -42.43
C GLY A 87 -21.40 29.59 -43.63
N GLN A 88 -22.07 29.16 -44.69
CA GLN A 88 -21.74 29.13 -46.14
C GLN A 88 -20.51 29.86 -46.77
N LEU A 89 -20.10 29.32 -47.95
CA LEU A 89 -19.45 29.94 -49.15
C LEU A 89 -17.91 30.11 -49.15
N SER A 90 -17.12 30.02 -50.24
CA SER A 90 -17.13 29.44 -51.60
C SER A 90 -15.82 29.92 -52.30
N VAL A 91 -15.52 29.46 -53.54
CA VAL A 91 -14.48 29.96 -54.50
C VAL A 91 -13.07 29.38 -54.29
N GLY A 92 -12.27 28.92 -55.28
CA GLY A 92 -12.32 28.80 -56.75
C GLY A 92 -11.00 28.09 -57.19
N GLN A 93 -11.02 27.10 -58.09
CA GLN A 93 -10.71 27.19 -59.54
C GLN A 93 -9.24 27.57 -59.92
N ARG A 94 -8.48 26.61 -60.49
CA ARG A 94 -7.57 26.66 -61.68
C ARG A 94 -6.56 25.48 -61.62
N VAL A 95 -6.63 24.49 -62.53
CA VAL A 95 -6.08 24.40 -63.91
C VAL A 95 -4.55 24.49 -63.99
N GLY A 96 -3.92 23.41 -64.49
CA GLY A 96 -2.52 23.43 -64.94
C GLY A 96 -1.96 22.05 -65.31
N CYS A 97 -2.07 21.70 -66.60
CA CYS A 97 -1.53 20.49 -67.23
C CYS A 97 0.00 20.56 -67.43
N GLY A 98 0.68 19.41 -67.58
CA GLY A 98 2.09 19.39 -68.01
C GLY A 98 2.72 18.00 -68.17
N ASN A 99 2.66 17.52 -69.40
CA ASN A 99 3.18 16.30 -70.05
C ASN A 99 4.56 15.68 -69.64
N SER A 100 4.62 14.39 -70.00
CA SER A 100 5.66 13.33 -70.09
C SER A 100 6.97 13.71 -70.86
N PRO A 101 7.93 12.80 -71.23
CA PRO A 101 8.05 11.34 -71.03
C PRO A 101 9.48 10.73 -70.78
N SER A 102 9.49 9.41 -70.52
CA SER A 102 10.44 8.34 -70.94
C SER A 102 11.95 8.38 -70.58
N SER A 103 12.42 7.35 -69.84
CA SER A 103 13.20 6.22 -70.40
C SER A 103 13.86 5.33 -69.32
N LEU A 104 13.90 4.02 -69.59
CA LEU A 104 14.67 2.93 -68.92
C LEU A 104 16.10 2.89 -69.49
N PRO A 105 17.15 2.25 -68.88
CA PRO A 105 17.11 0.85 -68.38
C PRO A 105 18.01 0.42 -67.19
N THR A 106 17.61 -0.70 -66.58
CA THR A 106 18.36 -1.86 -66.04
C THR A 106 19.61 -1.68 -65.16
N SER A 107 19.54 -2.18 -63.90
CA SER A 107 20.57 -3.02 -63.23
C SER A 107 20.00 -3.65 -61.93
N ALA A 108 20.15 -4.96 -61.79
CA ALA A 108 19.61 -5.75 -60.68
C ALA A 108 20.37 -5.50 -59.37
N THR A 109 19.67 -4.92 -58.38
CA THR A 109 20.15 -4.77 -57.00
C THR A 109 19.24 -5.61 -56.09
N THR A 110 19.82 -6.55 -55.35
CA THR A 110 19.14 -7.21 -54.23
C THR A 110 18.91 -6.19 -53.12
N PRO A 111 17.67 -5.98 -52.63
CA PRO A 111 17.40 -5.01 -51.57
C PRO A 111 17.97 -5.53 -50.25
N ASP A 112 18.87 -4.75 -49.66
CA ASP A 112 19.44 -4.99 -48.34
C ASP A 112 18.41 -4.56 -47.28
N LEU A 113 17.91 -5.52 -46.51
CA LEU A 113 16.69 -5.39 -45.68
C LEU A 113 17.04 -5.16 -44.18
N ALA A 114 18.05 -4.33 -43.90
CA ALA A 114 18.60 -4.15 -42.55
C ALA A 114 18.33 -2.77 -41.90
N SER A 115 17.36 -1.98 -42.39
CA SER A 115 16.90 -0.78 -41.68
C SER A 115 15.53 -1.03 -41.06
N ASN A 116 15.38 -0.81 -39.74
CA ASN A 116 14.16 -0.97 -38.93
C ASN A 116 13.04 0.04 -39.31
N LYS A 117 12.64 0.05 -40.59
CA LYS A 117 11.46 0.77 -41.06
C LYS A 117 10.30 -0.21 -40.99
N THR A 118 9.26 0.12 -40.23
CA THR A 118 8.03 -0.66 -40.10
C THR A 118 7.51 -1.03 -41.50
N LEU A 119 7.58 -2.32 -41.85
CA LEU A 119 7.10 -2.81 -43.14
C LEU A 119 5.59 -2.56 -43.21
N THR A 120 5.16 -1.72 -44.14
CA THR A 120 3.73 -1.48 -44.37
C THR A 120 3.08 -2.74 -44.96
N HIS A 121 1.79 -2.96 -44.67
CA HIS A 121 1.04 -4.14 -45.13
C HIS A 121 1.05 -4.31 -46.66
N THR A 122 0.94 -3.20 -47.40
CA THR A 122 1.03 -3.18 -48.86
C THR A 122 2.42 -3.57 -49.35
N SER A 123 3.47 -3.07 -48.70
CA SER A 123 4.86 -3.41 -49.03
C SER A 123 5.16 -4.89 -48.82
N ALA A 124 4.65 -5.52 -47.76
CA ALA A 124 4.87 -6.94 -47.49
C ALA A 124 4.29 -7.84 -48.59
N LEU A 125 3.09 -7.52 -49.08
CA LEU A 125 2.42 -8.28 -50.12
C LEU A 125 3.15 -8.17 -51.46
N ASP A 126 3.59 -6.97 -51.83
CA ASP A 126 4.36 -6.73 -53.06
C ASP A 126 5.70 -7.48 -53.05
N ILE A 127 6.41 -7.50 -51.91
CA ILE A 127 7.68 -8.21 -51.75
C ILE A 127 7.49 -9.72 -51.97
N LEU A 128 6.43 -10.32 -51.41
CA LEU A 128 6.11 -11.74 -51.62
C LEU A 128 5.74 -12.02 -53.08
N HIS A 129 4.88 -11.19 -53.67
CA HIS A 129 4.48 -11.35 -55.07
C HIS A 129 5.66 -11.26 -56.03
N GLN A 130 6.50 -10.22 -55.90
CA GLN A 130 7.71 -10.05 -56.71
C GLN A 130 8.68 -11.22 -56.52
N THR A 131 8.82 -11.71 -55.28
CA THR A 131 9.70 -12.85 -54.99
C THR A 131 9.19 -14.15 -55.61
N CYS A 132 7.89 -14.42 -55.54
CA CYS A 132 7.28 -15.56 -56.22
C CYS A 132 7.45 -15.46 -57.74
N ILE A 133 7.07 -14.33 -58.35
CA ILE A 133 7.22 -14.13 -59.80
C ILE A 133 8.67 -14.34 -60.25
N ARG A 134 9.63 -13.81 -59.50
CA ARG A 134 11.06 -13.96 -59.82
C ARG A 134 11.55 -15.41 -59.76
N LEU A 135 11.00 -16.23 -58.86
CA LEU A 135 11.52 -17.59 -58.61
C LEU A 135 10.73 -18.68 -59.34
N THR A 136 9.42 -18.55 -59.46
CA THR A 136 8.53 -19.56 -60.04
C THR A 136 7.99 -19.13 -61.41
N GLY A 137 8.27 -17.89 -61.85
CA GLY A 137 7.70 -17.30 -63.05
C GLY A 137 6.23 -16.90 -62.94
N THR A 138 5.55 -17.22 -61.82
CA THR A 138 4.11 -16.99 -61.64
C THR A 138 3.76 -16.62 -60.19
N SER A 139 2.73 -15.80 -59.99
CA SER A 139 2.21 -15.52 -58.64
C SER A 139 1.28 -16.61 -58.11
N ALA A 140 1.03 -17.68 -58.87
CA ALA A 140 0.11 -18.77 -58.52
C ALA A 140 0.56 -19.58 -57.29
N ALA A 141 1.83 -19.44 -56.89
CA ALA A 141 2.37 -20.03 -55.68
C ALA A 141 1.80 -19.43 -54.38
N LEU A 142 1.13 -18.27 -54.44
CA LEU A 142 0.50 -17.60 -53.31
C LEU A 142 -1.02 -17.77 -53.39
N SER A 143 -1.60 -18.49 -52.44
CA SER A 143 -3.05 -18.62 -52.28
C SER A 143 -3.49 -17.87 -51.03
N PHE A 144 -4.43 -16.93 -51.20
CA PHE A 144 -5.00 -16.17 -50.09
C PHE A 144 -6.46 -16.57 -49.90
N GLU A 145 -6.81 -16.92 -48.68
CA GLU A 145 -8.17 -17.22 -48.24
C GLU A 145 -8.51 -16.25 -47.11
N ILE A 146 -9.67 -15.58 -47.22
CA ILE A 146 -10.17 -14.66 -46.20
C ILE A 146 -11.38 -15.32 -45.56
N VAL A 147 -11.31 -15.55 -44.25
CA VAL A 147 -12.38 -16.19 -43.47
C VAL A 147 -12.95 -15.17 -42.51
N GLU A 148 -14.26 -14.96 -42.55
CA GLU A 148 -14.96 -14.13 -41.56
C GLU A 148 -15.28 -14.99 -40.32
N ASP A 149 -14.69 -14.66 -39.17
CA ASP A 149 -14.86 -15.42 -37.92
C ASP A 149 -16.01 -14.87 -37.07
N LYS A 150 -16.16 -13.54 -37.08
CA LYS A 150 -17.23 -12.79 -36.42
C LYS A 150 -17.69 -11.68 -37.37
N PRO A 151 -18.93 -11.17 -37.26
CA PRO A 151 -19.38 -10.07 -38.09
C PRO A 151 -18.36 -8.92 -38.00
N GLN A 152 -17.87 -8.49 -39.17
CA GLN A 152 -16.86 -7.43 -39.31
C GLN A 152 -15.45 -7.77 -38.77
N LYS A 153 -15.11 -9.05 -38.58
CA LYS A 153 -13.75 -9.48 -38.23
C LYS A 153 -13.24 -10.55 -39.19
N PHE A 154 -12.23 -10.19 -39.96
CA PHE A 154 -11.62 -11.03 -40.97
C PHE A 154 -10.32 -11.67 -40.49
N ILE A 155 -10.14 -12.94 -40.86
CA ILE A 155 -8.91 -13.70 -40.74
C ILE A 155 -8.32 -13.85 -42.13
N GLY A 156 -7.06 -13.45 -42.31
CA GLY A 156 -6.28 -13.73 -43.50
C GLY A 156 -5.52 -15.04 -43.35
N ILE A 157 -5.67 -15.93 -44.33
CA ILE A 157 -4.92 -17.18 -44.44
C ILE A 157 -4.11 -17.12 -45.74
N LEU A 158 -2.79 -17.09 -45.62
CA LEU A 158 -1.86 -17.13 -46.74
C LEU A 158 -1.22 -18.52 -46.82
N THR A 159 -1.46 -19.25 -47.90
CA THR A 159 -0.78 -20.50 -48.22
C THR A 159 0.23 -20.28 -49.33
N ILE A 160 1.50 -20.55 -49.05
CA ILE A 160 2.62 -20.44 -49.99
C ILE A 160 3.04 -21.85 -50.40
N GLN A 161 3.09 -22.10 -51.71
CA GLN A 161 3.62 -23.34 -52.28
C GLN A 161 5.02 -23.12 -52.84
N SER A 162 5.99 -23.88 -52.35
CA SER A 162 7.37 -23.85 -52.84
C SER A 162 7.50 -24.58 -54.18
N LEU A 163 8.62 -24.38 -54.88
CA LEU A 163 9.01 -25.10 -56.09
C LEU A 163 9.01 -26.63 -55.91
N ASN A 164 9.32 -27.10 -54.70
CA ASN A 164 9.32 -28.53 -54.36
C ASN A 164 7.90 -29.08 -54.10
N GLY A 165 6.86 -28.28 -54.29
CA GLY A 165 5.46 -28.64 -54.02
C GLY A 165 5.05 -28.60 -52.55
N THR A 166 5.98 -28.34 -51.62
CA THR A 166 5.68 -28.20 -50.19
C THR A 166 4.87 -26.93 -49.94
N LYS A 167 3.87 -27.01 -49.04
CA LYS A 167 2.98 -25.88 -48.71
C LYS A 167 3.19 -25.44 -47.27
N ARG A 168 3.14 -24.13 -47.04
CA ARG A 168 3.10 -23.51 -45.70
C ARG A 168 1.96 -22.53 -45.62
N THR A 169 1.26 -22.54 -44.49
CA THR A 169 0.12 -21.69 -44.25
C THR A 169 0.38 -20.76 -43.08
N TYR A 170 0.06 -19.49 -43.26
CA TYR A 170 0.22 -18.40 -42.29
C TYR A 170 -1.15 -17.80 -42.03
N LYS A 171 -1.53 -17.68 -40.76
CA LYS A 171 -2.87 -17.27 -40.34
C LYS A 171 -2.79 -16.08 -39.40
N THR A 172 -3.59 -15.05 -39.64
CA THR A 172 -3.69 -13.88 -38.75
C THR A 172 -4.67 -14.13 -37.60
N LYS A 173 -4.65 -13.25 -36.59
CA LYS A 173 -5.70 -13.21 -35.56
C LYS A 173 -7.00 -12.62 -36.14
N PRO A 174 -8.19 -12.98 -35.59
CA PRO A 174 -9.49 -12.43 -36.01
C PRO A 174 -9.71 -11.02 -35.44
N GLU A 175 -8.91 -10.06 -35.89
CA GLU A 175 -8.89 -8.69 -35.34
C GLU A 175 -9.14 -7.61 -36.41
N PHE A 176 -9.07 -7.96 -37.70
CA PHE A 176 -9.06 -6.98 -38.78
C PHE A 176 -10.48 -6.64 -39.25
N ALA A 177 -10.76 -5.34 -39.36
CA ALA A 177 -12.04 -4.82 -39.85
C ALA A 177 -12.19 -4.99 -41.37
N ASN A 178 -11.07 -5.10 -42.10
CA ASN A 178 -11.05 -5.22 -43.55
C ASN A 178 -10.30 -6.48 -44.02
N GLY A 179 -10.84 -7.18 -45.01
CA GLY A 179 -10.20 -8.37 -45.60
C GLY A 179 -8.85 -8.07 -46.27
N SER A 180 -8.67 -6.88 -46.84
CA SER A 180 -7.40 -6.44 -47.44
C SER A 180 -6.29 -6.25 -46.40
N GLU A 181 -6.65 -5.74 -45.22
CA GLU A 181 -5.74 -5.56 -44.09
C GLU A 181 -5.33 -6.91 -43.51
N ALA A 182 -6.30 -7.82 -43.32
CA ALA A 182 -6.04 -9.20 -42.92
C ALA A 182 -5.10 -9.93 -43.90
N LYS A 183 -5.27 -9.68 -45.21
CA LYS A 183 -4.40 -10.22 -46.26
C LYS A 183 -2.97 -9.67 -46.17
N GLY A 184 -2.83 -8.36 -45.98
CA GLY A 184 -1.53 -7.70 -45.82
C GLY A 184 -0.81 -8.11 -44.55
N GLU A 185 -1.54 -8.31 -43.45
CA GLU A 185 -0.96 -8.84 -42.21
C GLU A 185 -0.55 -10.31 -42.34
N ALA A 186 -1.33 -11.15 -43.04
CA ALA A 186 -0.94 -12.53 -43.32
C ALA A 186 0.39 -12.58 -44.10
N ALA A 187 0.58 -11.66 -45.05
CA ALA A 187 1.84 -11.48 -45.78
C ALA A 187 2.99 -11.02 -44.86
N ARG A 188 2.75 -10.06 -43.97
CA ARG A 188 3.74 -9.57 -43.00
C ARG A 188 4.21 -10.69 -42.07
N ILE A 189 3.26 -11.44 -41.47
CA ILE A 189 3.54 -12.61 -40.62
C ILE A 189 4.33 -13.66 -41.40
N ALA A 190 3.97 -13.92 -42.66
CA ALA A 190 4.68 -14.88 -43.49
C ALA A 190 6.15 -14.48 -43.67
N ILE A 191 6.45 -13.22 -43.98
CA ILE A 191 7.83 -12.71 -44.09
C ILE A 191 8.58 -12.85 -42.76
N GLU A 192 7.96 -12.45 -41.65
CA GLU A 192 8.52 -12.56 -40.29
C GLU A 192 8.85 -14.01 -39.90
N MET A 193 8.02 -14.95 -40.35
CA MET A 193 8.23 -16.39 -40.19
C MET A 193 9.16 -17.02 -41.24
N GLY A 194 9.87 -16.21 -42.03
CA GLY A 194 10.86 -16.69 -43.00
C GLY A 194 10.28 -17.24 -44.30
N ALA A 195 9.12 -16.76 -44.75
CA ALA A 195 8.49 -17.20 -46.00
C ALA A 195 9.38 -16.97 -47.24
N LEU A 196 10.17 -15.89 -47.27
CA LEU A 196 11.02 -15.57 -48.43
C LEU A 196 12.05 -16.67 -48.71
N ASP A 197 12.68 -17.22 -47.67
CA ASP A 197 13.61 -18.31 -47.90
C ASP A 197 12.91 -19.66 -48.02
N PHE A 198 11.70 -19.82 -47.48
CA PHE A 198 10.87 -20.98 -47.79
C PHE A 198 10.53 -21.05 -49.28
N ILE A 199 10.23 -19.91 -49.91
CA ILE A 199 10.01 -19.83 -51.37
C ILE A 199 11.31 -20.16 -52.12
N ARG A 200 12.47 -19.67 -51.65
CA ARG A 200 13.78 -19.92 -52.30
C ARG A 200 14.29 -21.34 -52.17
N THR A 201 14.21 -21.92 -50.98
CA THR A 201 14.91 -23.17 -50.62
C THR A 201 13.98 -24.37 -50.51
N GLY A 202 12.68 -24.15 -50.33
CA GLY A 202 11.65 -25.19 -50.19
C GLY A 202 11.78 -26.08 -48.96
N ASN A 203 12.76 -25.83 -48.09
CA ASN A 203 13.00 -26.63 -46.90
C ASN A 203 12.49 -25.90 -45.65
N PRO A 204 11.50 -26.48 -44.92
CA PRO A 204 10.95 -25.84 -43.74
C PRO A 204 11.91 -25.80 -42.52
N GLU A 205 12.91 -26.67 -42.48
CA GLU A 205 13.72 -26.94 -41.28
C GLU A 205 14.91 -25.97 -41.12
N THR A 206 15.46 -25.45 -42.22
CA THR A 206 16.68 -24.61 -42.22
C THR A 206 16.49 -23.28 -41.49
N HIS A 207 15.25 -22.77 -41.46
CA HIS A 207 14.91 -21.50 -40.83
C HIS A 207 14.86 -21.56 -39.30
N LYS A 208 14.39 -22.67 -38.72
CA LYS A 208 14.28 -22.80 -37.26
C LYS A 208 15.65 -22.74 -36.58
N LYS A 209 16.68 -23.33 -37.20
CA LYS A 209 18.05 -23.29 -36.68
C LYS A 209 18.69 -21.90 -36.80
N LYS A 210 18.56 -21.23 -37.95
CA LYS A 210 19.11 -19.88 -38.14
C LYS A 210 18.41 -18.82 -37.30
N ASN A 211 17.08 -18.89 -37.15
CA ASN A 211 16.36 -17.95 -36.28
C ASN A 211 16.68 -18.17 -34.80
N ALA A 212 16.84 -19.41 -34.33
CA ALA A 212 17.27 -19.64 -32.94
C ALA A 212 18.67 -19.05 -32.67
N GLU A 213 19.59 -19.15 -33.62
CA GLU A 213 20.94 -18.60 -33.53
C GLU A 213 20.96 -17.07 -33.64
N LEU A 214 20.20 -16.48 -34.56
CA LEU A 214 20.08 -15.03 -34.70
C LEU A 214 19.34 -14.39 -33.52
N VAL A 215 18.32 -15.04 -32.97
CA VAL A 215 17.64 -14.58 -31.74
C VAL A 215 18.57 -14.68 -30.54
N ALA A 216 19.39 -15.73 -30.45
CA ALA A 216 20.42 -15.81 -29.42
C ALA A 216 21.48 -14.70 -29.57
N ARG A 217 21.95 -14.42 -30.78
CA ARG A 217 22.89 -13.32 -31.06
C ARG A 217 22.29 -11.94 -30.80
N ALA A 218 21.08 -11.67 -31.28
CA ALA A 218 20.39 -10.41 -31.06
C ALA A 218 20.13 -10.18 -29.57
N LYS A 219 19.80 -11.24 -28.81
CA LYS A 219 19.64 -11.14 -27.35
C LYS A 219 20.96 -10.80 -26.66
N ILE A 220 22.07 -11.42 -27.09
CA ILE A 220 23.42 -11.09 -26.58
C ILE A 220 23.82 -9.65 -26.97
N GLU A 221 23.53 -9.20 -28.19
CA GLU A 221 23.81 -7.82 -28.61
C GLU A 221 22.95 -6.79 -27.88
N THR A 222 21.67 -7.11 -27.60
CA THR A 222 20.79 -6.22 -26.83
C THR A 222 21.26 -6.12 -25.38
N GLU A 223 21.60 -7.25 -24.75
CA GLU A 223 22.19 -7.27 -23.40
C GLU A 223 23.54 -6.53 -23.35
N LYS A 224 24.35 -6.61 -24.41
CA LYS A 224 25.63 -5.88 -24.53
C LYS A 224 25.44 -4.39 -24.79
N LEU A 225 24.43 -3.97 -25.55
CA LEU A 225 24.12 -2.56 -25.77
C LEU A 225 23.54 -1.91 -24.51
N GLU A 226 22.69 -2.63 -23.77
CA GLU A 226 22.15 -2.14 -22.49
C GLU A 226 23.23 -2.00 -21.41
N ALA A 227 24.27 -2.84 -21.45
CA ALA A 227 25.44 -2.72 -20.56
C ALA A 227 26.29 -1.44 -20.81
N SER A 228 26.03 -0.67 -21.88
CA SER A 228 26.79 0.53 -22.22
C SER A 228 26.19 1.85 -21.72
N LYS A 229 24.98 1.84 -21.15
CA LYS A 229 24.45 3.05 -20.51
C LYS A 229 25.26 3.32 -19.22
N PRO A 230 25.74 4.56 -19.01
CA PRO A 230 26.41 4.90 -17.76
C PRO A 230 25.44 4.63 -16.61
N ALA A 231 25.93 3.92 -15.58
CA ALA A 231 25.16 3.68 -14.37
C ALA A 231 24.75 5.02 -13.73
N ASP A 232 23.60 5.04 -13.04
CA ASP A 232 23.21 6.22 -12.26
C ASP A 232 24.33 6.54 -11.24
N PRO A 233 24.73 7.82 -11.09
CA PRO A 233 25.84 8.20 -10.22
C PRO A 233 25.66 7.75 -8.77
N ALA A 234 24.42 7.64 -8.27
CA ALA A 234 24.14 7.14 -6.92
C ALA A 234 24.51 5.67 -6.76
N ILE A 235 24.23 4.84 -7.78
CA ILE A 235 24.61 3.42 -7.78
C ILE A 235 26.13 3.30 -7.77
N GLN A 236 26.80 4.05 -8.65
CA GLN A 236 28.25 4.04 -8.76
C GLN A 236 28.93 4.49 -7.46
N GLN A 237 28.40 5.53 -6.81
CA GLN A 237 28.92 6.02 -5.53
C GLN A 237 28.86 4.95 -4.41
N ILE A 238 27.77 4.18 -4.34
CA ILE A 238 27.64 3.07 -3.37
C ILE A 238 28.61 1.93 -3.72
N GLU A 239 28.70 1.55 -4.99
CA GLU A 239 29.57 0.46 -5.45
C GLU A 239 31.05 0.79 -5.26
N ASP A 240 31.47 2.01 -5.56
CA ASP A 240 32.83 2.50 -5.32
C ASP A 240 33.16 2.51 -3.82
N CYS A 241 32.24 3.02 -2.98
CA CYS A 241 32.41 2.99 -1.52
C CYS A 241 32.46 1.57 -0.96
N CYS A 242 31.66 0.64 -1.49
CA CYS A 242 31.70 -0.78 -1.11
C CYS A 242 33.03 -1.42 -1.50
N LYS A 243 33.55 -1.10 -2.70
CA LYS A 243 34.82 -1.60 -3.21
C LYS A 243 36.02 -1.10 -2.39
N GLU A 244 35.99 0.14 -1.91
CA GLU A 244 37.04 0.69 -1.03
C GLU A 244 37.17 -0.08 0.29
N VAL A 245 36.08 -0.64 0.81
CA VAL A 245 36.01 -1.36 2.10
C VAL A 245 35.99 -2.89 1.91
N ASP A 246 36.09 -3.38 0.67
CA ASP A 246 35.96 -4.80 0.30
C ASP A 246 34.66 -5.46 0.77
N ILE A 247 33.54 -4.74 0.62
CA ILE A 247 32.20 -5.21 0.96
C ILE A 247 31.42 -5.47 -0.32
N LYS A 248 30.69 -6.59 -0.37
CA LYS A 248 29.81 -6.89 -1.50
C LYS A 248 28.45 -6.19 -1.33
N SER A 249 28.07 -5.36 -2.31
CA SER A 249 26.70 -4.87 -2.47
C SER A 249 25.85 -5.90 -3.23
N ASP A 250 24.77 -6.37 -2.62
CA ASP A 250 23.81 -7.28 -3.27
C ASP A 250 22.56 -6.49 -3.70
N TRP A 251 22.34 -6.38 -5.02
CA TRP A 251 21.16 -5.75 -5.60
C TRP A 251 20.12 -6.81 -5.97
N ILE A 252 18.90 -6.66 -5.44
CA ILE A 252 17.84 -7.67 -5.52
C ILE A 252 16.62 -7.04 -6.16
N ASN A 253 16.32 -7.45 -7.38
CA ASN A 253 15.13 -7.00 -8.10
C ASN A 253 13.95 -7.90 -7.78
N TYR A 254 12.78 -7.30 -7.53
CA TYR A 254 11.52 -8.01 -7.33
C TYR A 254 10.40 -7.34 -8.11
N ARG A 255 9.26 -8.03 -8.20
CA ARG A 255 8.09 -7.56 -8.94
C ARG A 255 6.83 -7.66 -8.10
N HIS A 256 5.85 -6.82 -8.43
CA HIS A 256 4.52 -6.98 -7.88
C HIS A 256 3.86 -8.22 -8.48
N TRP A 257 3.19 -9.03 -7.65
CA TRP A 257 2.57 -10.27 -8.13
C TRP A 257 1.36 -10.01 -9.05
N LYS A 258 0.59 -8.95 -8.75
CA LYS A 258 -0.54 -8.51 -9.60
C LYS A 258 -0.09 -7.79 -10.87
N ASN A 259 1.02 -7.06 -10.81
CA ASN A 259 1.51 -6.27 -11.93
C ASN A 259 2.95 -6.65 -12.26
N THR A 260 3.10 -7.51 -13.26
CA THR A 260 4.41 -8.01 -13.68
C THR A 260 5.27 -6.97 -14.42
N SER A 261 4.67 -5.83 -14.79
CA SER A 261 5.35 -4.68 -15.38
C SER A 261 5.94 -3.73 -14.35
N ASP A 262 5.48 -3.80 -13.09
CA ASP A 262 6.03 -2.97 -12.02
C ASP A 262 7.20 -3.69 -11.34
N HIS A 263 8.29 -2.94 -11.22
CA HIS A 263 9.57 -3.36 -10.69
C HIS A 263 9.85 -2.64 -9.38
N GLY A 264 10.45 -3.37 -8.43
CA GLY A 264 11.05 -2.81 -7.23
C GLY A 264 12.47 -3.33 -7.09
N CYS A 265 13.27 -2.63 -6.29
CA CYS A 265 14.66 -3.00 -6.03
C CYS A 265 14.97 -2.89 -4.54
N ALA A 266 15.75 -3.83 -4.03
CA ALA A 266 16.35 -3.77 -2.71
C ALA A 266 17.87 -3.83 -2.81
N LEU A 267 18.53 -3.01 -1.99
CA LEU A 267 19.95 -3.00 -1.78
C LEU A 267 20.26 -3.62 -0.43
N ARG A 268 21.07 -4.67 -0.43
CA ARG A 268 21.56 -5.34 0.78
C ARG A 268 23.07 -5.12 0.92
N VAL A 269 23.49 -4.48 2.01
CA VAL A 269 24.89 -4.11 2.28
C VAL A 269 25.28 -4.50 3.71
N GLY A 270 26.41 -5.15 3.87
CA GLY A 270 26.99 -5.47 5.18
C GLY A 270 28.01 -6.61 5.12
N PRO A 271 28.88 -6.74 6.13
CA PRO A 271 30.05 -7.62 6.09
C PRO A 271 29.67 -9.10 6.22
N THR A 272 28.59 -9.41 6.96
CA THR A 272 28.14 -10.79 7.21
C THR A 272 26.65 -10.90 6.91
N PRO A 273 26.12 -12.09 6.52
CA PRO A 273 24.68 -12.30 6.29
C PRO A 273 23.76 -11.81 7.42
N ASN A 274 24.23 -11.86 8.67
CA ASN A 274 23.46 -11.49 9.86
C ASN A 274 23.56 -10.00 10.21
N HIS A 275 24.58 -9.30 9.73
CA HIS A 275 24.80 -7.87 9.99
C HIS A 275 24.67 -7.09 8.68
N ARG A 276 23.48 -7.10 8.07
CA ARG A 276 23.21 -6.38 6.82
C ARG A 276 22.14 -5.32 7.03
N ARG A 277 22.36 -4.15 6.46
CA ARG A 277 21.30 -3.17 6.22
C ARG A 277 20.65 -3.46 4.88
N VAL A 278 19.33 -3.29 4.84
CA VAL A 278 18.52 -3.49 3.65
C VAL A 278 17.72 -2.23 3.39
N TYR A 279 17.91 -1.67 2.22
CA TYR A 279 17.16 -0.53 1.69
C TYR A 279 16.29 -1.02 0.54
N SER A 280 15.10 -0.45 0.35
CA SER A 280 14.20 -0.94 -0.70
C SER A 280 13.20 0.10 -1.18
N THR A 281 12.70 -0.09 -2.39
CA THR A 281 11.65 0.73 -3.01
C THR A 281 10.32 -0.02 -3.06
N ASP A 282 9.24 0.69 -3.31
CA ASP A 282 8.02 0.05 -3.79
C ASP A 282 8.22 -0.56 -5.18
N ALA A 283 7.37 -1.56 -5.49
CA ALA A 283 7.33 -2.17 -6.81
C ALA A 283 6.30 -1.43 -7.67
N SER A 284 6.59 -0.16 -7.97
CA SER A 284 5.77 0.75 -8.77
C SER A 284 6.51 1.29 -9.99
N PHE A 285 7.78 0.93 -10.18
CA PHE A 285 8.61 1.48 -11.25
C PHE A 285 8.42 0.68 -12.54
N PRO A 286 8.28 1.35 -13.70
CA PRO A 286 8.10 0.65 -14.98
C PRO A 286 9.38 -0.07 -15.46
N ARG A 287 10.55 0.28 -14.93
CA ARG A 287 11.85 -0.29 -15.31
C ARG A 287 12.68 -0.68 -14.09
N LYS A 288 13.45 -1.74 -14.23
CA LYS A 288 14.33 -2.26 -13.17
C LYS A 288 15.47 -1.28 -12.84
N GLU A 289 15.97 -0.56 -13.84
CA GLU A 289 17.04 0.43 -13.69
C GLU A 289 16.57 1.61 -12.86
N ASP A 290 15.36 2.10 -13.12
CA ASP A 290 14.76 3.24 -12.41
C ASP A 290 14.53 2.88 -10.94
N ALA A 291 14.00 1.68 -10.66
CA ALA A 291 13.84 1.17 -9.30
C ALA A 291 15.20 1.08 -8.57
N ARG A 292 16.24 0.60 -9.25
CA ARG A 292 17.59 0.46 -8.68
C ARG A 292 18.22 1.82 -8.37
N ALA A 293 18.11 2.77 -9.29
CA ALA A 293 18.60 4.14 -9.11
C ALA A 293 17.87 4.85 -7.95
N TYR A 294 16.55 4.70 -7.87
CA TYR A 294 15.77 5.26 -6.77
C TYR A 294 16.12 4.60 -5.42
N CYS A 295 16.32 3.28 -5.40
CA CYS A 295 16.79 2.55 -4.22
C CYS A 295 18.15 3.07 -3.73
N ALA A 296 19.07 3.36 -4.65
CA ALA A 296 20.38 3.93 -4.33
C ALA A 296 20.25 5.30 -3.65
N ARG A 297 19.36 6.17 -4.15
CA ARG A 297 19.10 7.50 -3.56
C ARG A 297 18.53 7.37 -2.14
N ILE A 298 17.52 6.53 -1.94
CA ILE A 298 16.98 6.22 -0.60
C ILE A 298 18.10 5.77 0.34
N ALA A 299 18.98 4.87 -0.12
CA ALA A 299 20.06 4.36 0.70
C ALA A 299 21.08 5.45 1.07
N ILE A 300 21.42 6.35 0.13
CA ILE A 300 22.31 7.48 0.39
C ILE A 300 21.67 8.45 1.40
N ASP A 301 20.39 8.77 1.22
CA ASP A 301 19.65 9.66 2.13
C ASP A 301 19.56 9.09 3.55
N ASP A 302 19.49 7.77 3.71
CA ASP A 302 19.53 7.06 5.00
C ASP A 302 20.97 6.84 5.54
N GLY A 303 21.98 7.42 4.87
CA GLY A 303 23.37 7.40 5.33
C GLY A 303 24.10 6.06 5.08
N VAL A 304 23.78 5.33 4.00
CA VAL A 304 24.46 4.07 3.67
C VAL A 304 25.98 4.23 3.49
N LEU A 305 26.43 5.38 2.96
CA LEU A 305 27.85 5.65 2.74
C LEU A 305 28.61 5.75 4.07
N ASP A 306 28.02 6.41 5.07
CA ASP A 306 28.60 6.51 6.41
C ASP A 306 28.60 5.15 7.11
N TYR A 307 27.52 4.38 6.92
CA TYR A 307 27.47 2.99 7.39
C TYR A 307 28.59 2.14 6.79
N ILE A 308 28.80 2.19 5.47
CA ILE A 308 29.88 1.43 4.80
C ILE A 308 31.25 1.85 5.33
N LYS A 309 31.52 3.15 5.46
CA LYS A 309 32.80 3.66 5.99
C LYS A 309 33.06 3.25 7.45
N CYS A 310 32.01 3.11 8.26
CA CYS A 310 32.14 2.65 9.64
C CYS A 310 32.40 1.14 9.76
N LEU A 311 32.19 0.37 8.70
CA LEU A 311 32.53 -1.05 8.68
C LEU A 311 34.04 -1.15 8.55
N GLN A 312 34.73 -1.46 9.65
CA GLN A 312 36.15 -1.76 9.57
C GLN A 312 36.34 -2.99 8.66
N PRO A 313 37.32 -2.97 7.73
CA PRO A 313 37.66 -4.15 6.95
C PRO A 313 38.17 -5.20 7.94
N GLN A 314 37.30 -6.14 8.29
CA GLN A 314 37.76 -7.30 9.03
C GLN A 314 38.59 -8.10 8.04
N THR A 315 39.91 -8.11 8.24
CA THR A 315 40.91 -8.84 7.45
C THR A 315 40.74 -10.36 7.49
N ASN A 316 39.56 -10.86 7.82
CA ASN A 316 39.26 -12.27 7.79
C ASN A 316 39.00 -12.67 6.34
N GLU A 317 39.96 -13.42 5.78
CA GLU A 317 39.96 -14.09 4.47
C GLU A 317 38.84 -15.14 4.31
N LEU A 318 37.59 -14.82 4.70
CA LEU A 318 36.45 -15.70 4.46
C LEU A 318 35.94 -15.54 3.03
N SER A 319 36.55 -16.33 2.16
CA SER A 319 35.93 -17.06 1.06
C SER A 319 34.83 -16.31 0.30
N SER A 320 35.25 -15.55 -0.72
CA SER A 320 34.42 -14.91 -1.74
C SER A 320 33.70 -15.89 -2.68
N SER A 321 33.18 -17.02 -2.20
CA SER A 321 32.34 -17.91 -3.01
C SER A 321 30.92 -17.38 -3.01
N SER A 322 30.68 -16.29 -3.76
CA SER A 322 29.35 -15.70 -3.89
C SER A 322 28.47 -16.43 -4.91
N GLU A 323 28.76 -17.69 -5.20
CA GLU A 323 27.85 -18.53 -5.98
C GLU A 323 26.61 -18.76 -5.12
N THR A 324 25.49 -18.19 -5.56
CA THR A 324 24.18 -18.50 -4.99
C THR A 324 24.02 -20.01 -5.01
N PRO A 325 23.91 -20.68 -3.85
CA PRO A 325 23.79 -22.12 -3.81
C PRO A 325 22.56 -22.51 -4.62
N THR A 326 22.77 -23.28 -5.70
CA THR A 326 21.70 -23.83 -6.54
C THR A 326 20.87 -24.89 -5.83
N ILE A 327 21.25 -25.26 -4.61
CA ILE A 327 20.59 -26.29 -3.82
C ILE A 327 19.36 -25.68 -3.13
N PRO A 328 18.15 -26.25 -3.37
CA PRO A 328 16.94 -25.83 -2.68
C PRO A 328 17.12 -26.00 -1.17
N LEU A 329 16.71 -24.97 -0.43
CA LEU A 329 16.76 -24.93 1.03
C LEU A 329 15.37 -25.25 1.59
N SER A 330 15.30 -26.17 2.55
CA SER A 330 14.06 -26.42 3.28
C SER A 330 13.76 -25.29 4.28
N LEU A 331 12.49 -25.10 4.63
CA LEU A 331 12.09 -24.12 5.64
C LEU A 331 12.75 -24.38 7.01
N GLN A 332 12.90 -25.66 7.38
CA GLN A 332 13.53 -26.06 8.64
C GLN A 332 15.03 -25.72 8.67
N GLU A 333 15.77 -26.02 7.59
CA GLU A 333 17.18 -25.65 7.49
C GLU A 333 17.38 -24.14 7.55
N HIS A 334 16.48 -23.37 6.92
CA HIS A 334 16.52 -21.92 7.03
C HIS A 334 16.31 -21.46 8.48
N PHE A 335 15.29 -21.98 9.16
CA PHE A 335 14.99 -21.67 10.56
C PHE A 335 16.16 -21.99 11.50
N ASP A 336 16.82 -23.13 11.29
CA ASP A 336 17.95 -23.55 12.12
C ASP A 336 19.20 -22.70 11.92
N ALA A 337 19.34 -22.09 10.72
CA ALA A 337 20.43 -21.18 10.38
C ALA A 337 20.22 -19.73 10.86
N LEU A 338 19.03 -19.38 11.34
CA LEU A 338 18.74 -18.03 11.83
C LEU A 338 19.50 -17.72 13.14
N PRO A 339 19.81 -16.44 13.42
CA PRO A 339 20.37 -16.03 14.70
C PRO A 339 19.50 -16.48 15.88
N LYS A 340 20.13 -17.09 16.89
CA LYS A 340 19.51 -17.53 18.16
C LYS A 340 20.17 -16.80 19.34
N PRO A 341 19.44 -16.48 20.43
CA PRO A 341 18.02 -16.76 20.64
C PRO A 341 17.10 -15.81 19.85
N PHE A 342 15.87 -16.25 19.60
CA PHE A 342 14.85 -15.39 19.01
C PHE A 342 14.37 -14.38 20.08
N PRO A 343 14.09 -13.12 19.69
CA PRO A 343 13.46 -12.14 20.57
C PRO A 343 12.10 -12.61 21.12
N ILE A 344 11.34 -13.33 20.28
CA ILE A 344 10.07 -13.97 20.65
C ILE A 344 10.33 -15.43 21.02
N ASN A 345 9.82 -15.87 22.17
CA ASN A 345 9.89 -17.28 22.58
C ASN A 345 9.06 -18.17 21.63
N VAL A 346 9.73 -18.77 20.64
CA VAL A 346 9.14 -19.72 19.67
C VAL A 346 9.01 -21.15 20.24
N GLY A 347 9.69 -21.46 21.34
CA GLY A 347 9.76 -22.80 21.93
C GLY A 347 10.54 -23.79 21.05
N ASP A 348 10.46 -25.08 21.36
CA ASP A 348 11.15 -26.16 20.63
C ASP A 348 10.33 -26.69 19.43
N LYS A 349 9.42 -25.87 18.90
CA LYS A 349 8.54 -26.28 17.79
C LYS A 349 9.30 -26.23 16.46
N PRO A 350 9.07 -27.18 15.54
CA PRO A 350 9.63 -27.12 14.19
C PRO A 350 9.04 -25.94 13.41
N ALA A 351 9.77 -25.49 12.38
CA ALA A 351 9.42 -24.30 11.61
C ALA A 351 8.02 -24.35 10.98
N SER A 352 7.54 -25.55 10.61
CA SER A 352 6.20 -25.78 10.04
C SER A 352 5.06 -25.53 11.03
N GLU A 353 5.31 -25.66 12.34
CA GLU A 353 4.28 -25.50 13.37
C GLU A 353 4.17 -24.06 13.90
N LEU A 354 5.19 -23.23 13.66
CA LEU A 354 5.26 -21.87 14.21
C LEU A 354 4.25 -20.90 13.60
N GLN A 355 3.71 -21.20 12.42
CA GLN A 355 2.82 -20.30 11.67
C GLN A 355 3.38 -18.86 11.58
N PRO A 356 4.58 -18.65 10.99
CA PRO A 356 5.34 -17.39 11.11
C PRO A 356 4.59 -16.17 10.57
N ILE A 357 3.74 -16.37 9.56
CA ILE A 357 2.91 -15.32 8.97
C ILE A 357 1.92 -14.76 10.01
N ASN A 358 1.27 -15.64 10.78
CA ASN A 358 0.33 -15.26 11.83
C ASN A 358 1.04 -14.55 12.98
N MET A 359 2.28 -14.94 13.30
CA MET A 359 3.10 -14.27 14.29
C MET A 359 3.43 -12.84 13.87
N VAL A 360 3.91 -12.62 12.64
CA VAL A 360 4.16 -11.28 12.09
C VAL A 360 2.90 -10.44 12.12
N ASN A 361 1.78 -10.95 11.62
CA ASN A 361 0.50 -10.24 11.64
C ASN A 361 0.06 -9.88 13.06
N SER A 362 0.25 -10.80 14.02
CA SER A 362 -0.02 -10.53 15.43
C SER A 362 0.85 -9.39 15.95
N VAL A 363 2.17 -9.41 15.71
CA VAL A 363 3.07 -8.33 16.14
C VAL A 363 2.64 -6.98 15.57
N LEU A 364 2.32 -6.92 14.28
CA LEU A 364 1.86 -5.69 13.63
C LEU A 364 0.53 -5.20 14.21
N GLN A 365 -0.45 -6.09 14.42
CA GLN A 365 -1.75 -5.74 15.00
C GLN A 365 -1.64 -5.27 16.47
N HIS A 366 -0.80 -5.93 17.27
CA HIS A 366 -0.62 -5.58 18.69
C HIS A 366 0.13 -4.25 18.89
N SER A 367 0.98 -3.86 17.94
CA SER A 367 1.65 -2.54 17.95
C SER A 367 0.64 -1.38 17.93
N LYS A 368 -0.56 -1.64 17.38
CA LYS A 368 -1.64 -0.68 17.17
C LYS A 368 -1.22 0.58 16.41
N ILE A 369 -0.11 0.53 15.67
CA ILE A 369 0.36 1.64 14.84
C ILE A 369 -0.57 1.76 13.62
N PRO A 370 -1.06 2.97 13.30
CA PRO A 370 -1.96 3.14 12.17
C PRO A 370 -1.24 2.75 10.88
N GLN A 371 -1.92 1.96 10.03
CA GLN A 371 -1.51 1.65 8.66
C GLN A 371 -0.17 0.91 8.51
N LEU A 372 0.36 0.36 9.60
CA LEU A 372 1.51 -0.52 9.54
C LEU A 372 1.09 -1.84 8.90
N LYS A 373 1.63 -2.16 7.72
CA LYS A 373 1.29 -3.38 6.97
C LYS A 373 2.54 -4.08 6.45
N ALA A 374 2.47 -5.41 6.38
CA ALA A 374 3.47 -6.22 5.69
C ALA A 374 3.05 -6.40 4.23
N VAL A 375 3.93 -6.04 3.30
CA VAL A 375 3.77 -6.28 1.86
C VAL A 375 4.84 -7.25 1.39
N TYR A 376 4.42 -8.23 0.60
CA TYR A 376 5.28 -9.33 0.14
C TYR A 376 5.50 -9.24 -1.37
N TYR A 377 6.75 -9.34 -1.78
CA TYR A 377 7.17 -9.39 -3.17
C TYR A 377 7.98 -10.65 -3.42
N TRP A 378 7.92 -11.16 -4.65
CA TRP A 378 8.60 -12.40 -5.02
C TRP A 378 9.87 -12.10 -5.80
N THR A 379 10.93 -12.83 -5.47
CA THR A 379 12.19 -12.85 -6.22
C THR A 379 12.38 -14.24 -6.82
N THR A 380 13.05 -14.33 -7.97
CA THR A 380 13.32 -15.61 -8.64
C THR A 380 14.80 -15.72 -8.97
N ALA A 381 15.42 -16.84 -8.58
CA ALA A 381 16.81 -17.14 -8.93
C ALA A 381 16.86 -17.64 -10.38
N ASP A 382 17.02 -16.71 -11.32
CA ASP A 382 17.03 -16.97 -12.76
C ASP A 382 15.78 -17.66 -13.33
N VAL A 383 15.54 -17.49 -14.62
CA VAL A 383 14.39 -18.06 -15.33
C VAL A 383 14.39 -19.59 -15.32
N ARG A 384 15.53 -20.23 -15.00
CA ARG A 384 15.72 -21.68 -15.13
C ARG A 384 15.62 -22.46 -13.80
N GLY A 385 15.83 -21.81 -12.66
CA GLY A 385 16.01 -22.51 -11.38
C GLY A 385 14.70 -22.96 -10.73
N GLY A 386 13.58 -22.31 -11.04
CA GLY A 386 12.29 -22.55 -10.37
C GLY A 386 12.28 -22.23 -8.88
N LEU A 387 13.40 -21.77 -8.31
CA LEU A 387 13.53 -21.38 -6.92
C LEU A 387 13.01 -19.96 -6.72
N VAL A 388 12.29 -19.78 -5.62
CA VAL A 388 11.59 -18.55 -5.27
C VAL A 388 12.12 -18.02 -3.95
N GLY A 389 12.24 -16.70 -3.88
CA GLY A 389 12.55 -15.95 -2.68
C GLY A 389 11.45 -14.94 -2.38
N CYS A 390 11.53 -14.28 -1.24
CA CYS A 390 10.51 -13.34 -0.80
C CYS A 390 11.16 -12.12 -0.16
N VAL A 391 10.70 -10.95 -0.58
CA VAL A 391 11.01 -9.67 0.06
C VAL A 391 9.77 -9.23 0.82
N MET A 392 9.90 -9.05 2.13
CA MET A 392 8.86 -8.50 2.98
C MET A 392 9.21 -7.07 3.36
N ARG A 393 8.31 -6.13 3.06
CA ARG A 393 8.43 -4.72 3.42
C ARG A 393 7.37 -4.42 4.48
N ILE A 394 7.80 -3.92 5.63
CA ILE A 394 6.90 -3.34 6.63
C ILE A 394 6.76 -1.87 6.28
N GLU A 395 5.66 -1.56 5.59
CA GLU A 395 5.37 -0.23 5.09
C GLU A 395 4.65 0.61 6.15
N ARG A 396 5.09 1.87 6.25
CA ARG A 396 4.40 2.94 6.95
C ARG A 396 4.38 4.15 6.01
N PRO A 397 3.24 4.84 5.86
CA PRO A 397 3.17 6.06 5.07
C PRO A 397 4.20 7.10 5.54
N ASN A 398 4.85 7.75 4.57
CA ASN A 398 5.90 8.77 4.77
C ASN A 398 7.11 8.35 5.62
N ALA A 399 7.36 7.06 5.73
CA ALA A 399 8.55 6.54 6.39
C ALA A 399 9.25 5.48 5.56
N LEU A 400 10.55 5.34 5.80
CA LEU A 400 11.33 4.28 5.19
C LEU A 400 10.80 2.91 5.63
N ALA A 401 10.54 2.05 4.66
CA ALA A 401 10.03 0.72 4.91
C ALA A 401 11.13 -0.18 5.49
N LYS A 402 10.82 -0.86 6.61
CA LYS A 402 11.74 -1.88 7.14
C LYS A 402 11.64 -3.13 6.27
N THR A 403 12.76 -3.56 5.70
CA THR A 403 12.78 -4.61 4.68
C THR A 403 13.52 -5.85 5.15
N TYR A 404 12.94 -7.01 4.89
CA TYR A 404 13.49 -8.33 5.16
C TYR A 404 13.51 -9.14 3.87
N ILE A 405 14.54 -9.96 3.68
CA ILE A 405 14.74 -10.69 2.41
C ILE A 405 15.11 -12.13 2.70
N ALA A 406 14.28 -13.05 2.21
CA ALA A 406 14.64 -14.45 2.05
C ALA A 406 15.17 -14.67 0.62
N ASP A 407 16.40 -15.16 0.51
CA ASP A 407 17.04 -15.45 -0.77
C ASP A 407 16.24 -16.48 -1.58
N PRO A 408 16.30 -16.43 -2.92
CA PRO A 408 15.55 -17.33 -3.81
C PRO A 408 16.08 -18.75 -3.82
N ARG A 409 15.83 -19.47 -2.72
CA ARG A 409 16.30 -20.84 -2.47
C ARG A 409 15.16 -21.83 -2.18
N PHE A 410 13.92 -21.39 -2.17
CA PHE A 410 12.78 -22.23 -1.79
C PHE A 410 12.06 -22.76 -3.03
N ALA A 411 11.67 -24.02 -3.00
CA ALA A 411 10.87 -24.61 -4.08
C ALA A 411 9.42 -24.08 -4.11
N LYS A 412 8.91 -23.62 -2.96
CA LYS A 412 7.52 -23.13 -2.80
C LYS A 412 7.49 -21.67 -2.34
N ARG A 413 6.54 -20.91 -2.89
CA ARG A 413 6.26 -19.52 -2.47
C ARG A 413 5.88 -19.42 -0.99
N ALA A 414 5.04 -20.34 -0.50
CA ALA A 414 4.62 -20.37 0.90
C ALA A 414 5.80 -20.53 1.87
N ASP A 415 6.78 -21.36 1.51
CA ASP A 415 8.00 -21.57 2.30
C ASP A 415 8.88 -20.32 2.27
N ALA A 416 9.06 -19.68 1.10
CA ALA A 416 9.79 -18.41 1.00
C ALA A 416 9.14 -17.29 1.83
N LYS A 417 7.80 -17.19 1.82
CA LYS A 417 7.04 -16.23 2.63
C LYS A 417 7.20 -16.52 4.13
N SER A 418 7.14 -17.79 4.53
CA SER A 418 7.34 -18.20 5.92
C SER A 418 8.78 -17.95 6.38
N ALA A 419 9.77 -18.19 5.50
CA ALA A 419 11.18 -17.94 5.77
C ALA A 419 11.47 -16.45 6.02
N VAL A 420 10.94 -15.55 5.18
CA VAL A 420 11.15 -14.10 5.40
C VAL A 420 10.46 -13.60 6.68
N CYS A 421 9.31 -14.19 7.06
CA CYS A 421 8.66 -13.89 8.33
C CYS A 421 9.50 -14.36 9.54
N LEU A 422 10.07 -15.56 9.49
CA LEU A 422 10.97 -16.08 10.52
C LEU A 422 12.24 -15.22 10.64
N LEU A 423 12.80 -14.80 9.50
CA LEU A 423 13.93 -13.87 9.47
C LEU A 423 13.58 -12.53 10.13
N ALA A 424 12.39 -11.98 9.86
CA ALA A 424 11.97 -10.74 10.47
C ALA A 424 11.82 -10.85 11.99
N ILE A 425 11.26 -11.97 12.47
CA ILE A 425 11.12 -12.24 13.90
C ILE A 425 12.51 -12.39 14.54
N SER A 426 13.44 -13.14 13.94
CA SER A 426 14.80 -13.33 14.48
C SER A 426 15.60 -12.03 14.51
N GLN A 427 15.31 -11.09 13.60
CA GLN A 427 15.90 -9.75 13.56
C GLN A 427 15.18 -8.71 14.42
N GLY A 428 14.29 -9.11 15.33
CA GLY A 428 13.68 -8.18 16.29
C GLY A 428 12.57 -7.31 15.72
N LEU A 429 11.72 -7.87 14.85
CA LEU A 429 10.52 -7.15 14.37
C LEU A 429 9.64 -6.62 15.52
N GLU A 430 9.55 -7.33 16.65
CA GLU A 430 8.81 -6.87 17.82
C GLU A 430 9.44 -5.64 18.48
N ASP A 431 10.76 -5.59 18.56
CA ASP A 431 11.47 -4.43 19.12
C ASP A 431 11.30 -3.21 18.23
N TYR A 432 11.40 -3.40 16.91
CA TYR A 432 11.10 -2.35 15.93
C TYR A 432 9.68 -1.79 16.09
N THR A 433 8.66 -2.65 16.25
CA THR A 433 7.28 -2.15 16.44
C THR A 433 7.07 -1.50 17.81
N LYS A 434 7.75 -1.94 18.86
CA LYS A 434 7.75 -1.28 20.19
C LYS A 434 8.41 0.10 20.14
N GLU A 435 9.53 0.25 19.45
CA GLU A 435 10.20 1.53 19.24
C GLU A 435 9.29 2.52 18.51
N LEU A 436 8.64 2.06 17.44
CA LEU A 436 7.64 2.87 16.74
C LEU A 436 6.47 3.25 17.66
N GLN A 437 5.94 2.30 18.43
CA GLN A 437 4.85 2.57 19.38
C GLN A 437 5.27 3.62 20.41
N ALA A 438 6.49 3.50 20.97
CA ALA A 438 7.04 4.47 21.90
C ALA A 438 7.18 5.86 21.26
N ALA A 439 7.57 5.95 19.99
CA ALA A 439 7.63 7.20 19.26
C ALA A 439 6.24 7.86 19.10
N TYR A 440 5.19 7.08 18.84
CA TYR A 440 3.80 7.60 18.80
C TYR A 440 3.30 8.00 20.19
N GLU A 441 3.60 7.22 21.24
CA GLU A 441 3.24 7.56 22.62
C GLU A 441 3.96 8.81 23.12
N LYS A 442 5.19 9.06 22.64
CA LYS A 442 5.92 10.30 22.92
C LYS A 442 5.24 11.54 22.34
N LYS A 443 4.55 11.45 21.20
CA LYS A 443 3.81 12.58 20.59
C LYS A 443 2.62 13.02 21.45
N LEU A 444 1.94 12.06 22.08
CA LEU A 444 0.86 12.33 23.02
C LEU A 444 0.97 11.42 24.26
N PRO A 445 1.73 11.86 25.28
CA PRO A 445 1.93 11.09 26.50
C PRO A 445 0.60 10.73 27.18
N PRO A 446 0.50 9.58 27.87
CA PRO A 446 -0.71 9.18 28.60
C PRO A 446 -1.23 10.24 29.58
N GLU A 447 -0.32 10.95 30.26
CA GLU A 447 -0.65 12.04 31.17
C GLU A 447 -1.35 13.20 30.45
N HIS A 448 -0.87 13.57 29.27
CA HIS A 448 -1.47 14.60 28.44
C HIS A 448 -2.85 14.18 27.92
N ARG A 449 -3.04 12.88 27.57
CA ARG A 449 -4.36 12.37 27.18
C ARG A 449 -5.37 12.56 28.31
N LEU A 450 -5.01 12.12 29.51
CA LEU A 450 -5.86 12.23 30.69
C LEU A 450 -6.16 13.69 31.03
N LEU A 451 -5.13 14.55 31.01
CA LEU A 451 -5.29 15.98 31.25
C LEU A 451 -6.23 16.64 30.23
N ALA A 452 -6.07 16.30 28.96
CA ALA A 452 -6.89 16.86 27.89
C ALA A 452 -8.35 16.44 27.99
N GLU A 453 -8.59 15.16 28.26
CA GLU A 453 -9.92 14.58 28.35
C GLU A 453 -10.67 15.04 29.60
N SER A 454 -10.00 15.04 30.76
CA SER A 454 -10.63 15.33 32.05
C SER A 454 -10.76 16.82 32.36
N LYS A 455 -9.80 17.66 31.93
CA LYS A 455 -9.75 19.08 32.29
C LYS A 455 -9.91 19.99 31.08
N ILE A 456 -9.02 19.89 30.09
CA ILE A 456 -8.94 20.88 29.00
C ILE A 456 -10.21 20.95 28.15
N ILE A 457 -10.70 19.81 27.64
CA ILE A 457 -11.89 19.81 26.77
C ILE A 457 -13.14 20.33 27.51
N PRO A 458 -13.45 19.84 28.73
CA PRO A 458 -14.53 20.41 29.54
C PRO A 458 -14.39 21.91 29.78
N MET A 459 -13.17 22.39 30.05
CA MET A 459 -12.89 23.82 30.26
C MET A 459 -13.16 24.65 29.01
N LEU A 460 -12.60 24.27 27.85
CA LEU A 460 -12.84 24.95 26.58
C LEU A 460 -14.33 24.98 26.25
N THR A 461 -15.03 23.88 26.51
CA THR A 461 -16.49 23.78 26.29
C THR A 461 -17.25 24.72 27.20
N SER A 462 -16.96 24.72 28.50
CA SER A 462 -17.60 25.59 29.50
C SER A 462 -17.36 27.07 29.17
N ARG A 463 -16.14 27.44 28.81
CA ARG A 463 -15.77 28.83 28.46
C ARG A 463 -16.44 29.31 27.18
N SER A 464 -16.47 28.47 26.15
CA SER A 464 -17.18 28.77 24.90
C SER A 464 -18.67 29.05 25.19
N GLN A 465 -19.30 28.20 26.01
CA GLN A 465 -20.72 28.34 26.38
C GLN A 465 -21.01 29.57 27.26
N LYS A 466 -20.08 29.96 28.15
CA LYS A 466 -20.21 31.17 28.98
C LYS A 466 -20.18 32.44 28.12
N ARG A 467 -19.36 32.49 27.07
CA ARG A 467 -19.28 33.63 26.14
C ARG A 467 -20.57 33.77 25.32
N ARG A 468 -21.05 32.66 24.77
CA ARG A 468 -22.29 32.63 23.98
C ARG A 468 -23.02 31.31 24.20
N PHE A 469 -24.30 31.42 24.57
CA PHE A 469 -25.16 30.24 24.74
C PHE A 469 -25.17 29.43 23.43
N ALA A 470 -24.93 28.12 23.55
CA ALA A 470 -24.76 27.16 22.45
C ALA A 470 -23.45 27.22 21.64
N ASN A 471 -22.49 28.11 21.96
CA ASN A 471 -21.15 28.03 21.37
C ASN A 471 -20.42 26.81 21.91
N LYS A 472 -19.96 25.93 21.01
CA LYS A 472 -19.27 24.68 21.33
C LYS A 472 -17.99 24.59 20.50
N PRO A 473 -16.89 24.08 21.08
CA PRO A 473 -15.68 23.81 20.30
C PRO A 473 -16.00 22.90 19.12
N TRP A 474 -15.62 23.33 17.92
CA TRP A 474 -15.81 22.57 16.68
C TRP A 474 -14.53 21.82 16.35
N PHE A 475 -14.65 20.53 16.06
CA PHE A 475 -13.52 19.67 15.70
C PHE A 475 -13.72 19.13 14.29
N GLU A 476 -12.83 19.53 13.39
CA GLU A 476 -12.75 18.99 12.04
C GLU A 476 -11.62 17.97 11.98
N TYR A 477 -11.89 16.78 11.44
CA TYR A 477 -10.94 15.69 11.39
C TYR A 477 -10.44 15.50 9.97
N VAL A 478 -9.11 15.46 9.82
CA VAL A 478 -8.47 15.16 8.54
C VAL A 478 -7.81 13.80 8.68
N ALA A 479 -8.35 12.80 7.98
CA ALA A 479 -7.70 11.50 7.87
C ALA A 479 -6.68 11.54 6.72
N SER A 480 -5.49 11.01 6.94
CA SER A 480 -4.50 10.70 5.90
C SER A 480 -4.10 9.23 6.00
N GLU A 481 -3.31 8.78 5.03
CA GLU A 481 -2.56 7.54 5.15
C GLU A 481 -1.68 7.55 6.42
N GLU A 482 -1.15 8.71 6.82
CA GLU A 482 -0.23 8.81 7.97
C GLU A 482 -0.88 8.65 9.34
N GLY A 483 -2.20 8.82 9.42
CA GLY A 483 -2.93 8.88 10.67
C GLY A 483 -4.02 9.94 10.67
N HIS A 484 -4.30 10.48 11.83
CA HIS A 484 -5.37 11.44 12.05
C HIS A 484 -4.80 12.80 12.45
N GLY A 485 -5.23 13.85 11.75
CA GLY A 485 -5.09 15.24 12.15
C GLY A 485 -6.42 15.78 12.65
N CYS A 486 -6.37 16.90 13.37
CA CYS A 486 -7.57 17.58 13.83
C CYS A 486 -7.36 19.09 13.83
N THR A 487 -8.35 19.82 13.33
CA THR A 487 -8.46 21.27 13.45
C THR A 487 -9.55 21.59 14.47
N LEU A 488 -9.17 22.26 15.55
CA LEU A 488 -10.08 22.79 16.55
C LEU A 488 -10.40 24.25 16.23
N THR A 489 -11.67 24.57 16.02
CA THR A 489 -12.16 25.93 15.82
C THR A 489 -12.91 26.42 17.05
N LEU A 490 -12.50 27.56 17.59
CA LEU A 490 -13.13 28.23 18.72
C LEU A 490 -13.65 29.60 18.28
N ASP A 491 -14.90 29.92 18.60
CA ASP A 491 -15.44 31.29 18.47
C ASP A 491 -15.20 32.03 19.79
N LEU A 492 -14.33 33.04 19.74
CA LEU A 492 -13.94 33.85 20.89
C LEU A 492 -14.82 35.08 21.08
N SER A 493 -15.64 35.43 20.08
CA SER A 493 -16.45 36.65 20.13
C SER A 493 -17.58 36.53 21.14
N SER A 494 -17.88 37.64 21.80
CA SER A 494 -19.08 37.77 22.63
C SER A 494 -20.30 38.20 21.79
N ASP A 495 -20.08 38.72 20.58
CA ASP A 495 -21.14 39.16 19.68
C ASP A 495 -21.44 38.08 18.63
N SER A 496 -22.71 37.70 18.53
CA SER A 496 -23.18 36.74 17.53
C SER A 496 -23.02 37.19 16.08
N THR A 497 -22.94 38.50 15.85
CA THR A 497 -22.91 39.10 14.51
C THR A 497 -21.50 39.20 13.94
N GLN A 498 -20.49 39.13 14.80
CA GLN A 498 -19.07 39.22 14.42
C GLN A 498 -18.31 38.06 15.08
N PRO A 499 -18.43 36.82 14.56
CA PRO A 499 -17.71 35.69 15.12
C PRO A 499 -16.20 35.86 14.96
N ASP A 500 -15.43 35.55 16.01
CA ASP A 500 -13.96 35.54 15.99
C ASP A 500 -13.50 34.09 16.04
N HIS A 501 -13.44 33.47 14.86
CA HIS A 501 -13.04 32.08 14.72
C HIS A 501 -11.52 31.96 14.73
N ARG A 502 -10.98 31.30 15.77
CA ARG A 502 -9.58 30.89 15.82
C ARG A 502 -9.45 29.40 15.64
N THR A 503 -8.53 28.99 14.78
CA THR A 503 -8.27 27.60 14.43
C THR A 503 -6.94 27.13 15.00
N PHE A 504 -6.92 25.89 15.49
CA PHE A 504 -5.75 25.24 16.05
C PHE A 504 -5.63 23.86 15.42
N THR A 505 -4.69 23.71 14.50
CA THR A 505 -4.50 22.48 13.72
C THR A 505 -3.31 21.70 14.24
N VAL A 506 -3.49 20.38 14.36
CA VAL A 506 -2.39 19.43 14.59
C VAL A 506 -2.21 18.52 13.39
N GLU A 507 -0.96 18.12 13.14
CA GLU A 507 -0.56 17.31 12.00
C GLU A 507 -1.20 15.92 12.01
N LYS A 508 -1.17 15.24 10.86
CA LYS A 508 -1.88 13.98 10.61
C LYS A 508 -1.14 12.75 11.14
N GLU A 509 -0.50 12.90 12.29
CA GLU A 509 0.44 11.93 12.83
C GLU A 509 -0.11 11.14 14.03
N TYR A 510 -1.37 11.36 14.41
CA TYR A 510 -1.96 10.71 15.59
C TYR A 510 -2.62 9.38 15.23
N ARG A 511 -2.48 8.44 16.17
CA ARG A 511 -2.96 7.06 16.02
C ARG A 511 -4.47 6.95 15.88
N THR A 512 -5.23 7.76 16.62
CA THR A 512 -6.70 7.72 16.62
C THR A 512 -7.29 9.13 16.45
N LYS A 513 -8.53 9.22 15.95
CA LYS A 513 -9.27 10.50 15.92
C LYS A 513 -9.39 11.12 17.32
N ALA A 514 -9.54 10.29 18.36
CA ALA A 514 -9.58 10.74 19.74
C ALA A 514 -8.26 11.38 20.17
N ASP A 515 -7.12 10.75 19.87
CA ASP A 515 -5.79 11.32 20.15
C ASP A 515 -5.58 12.65 19.41
N ALA A 516 -5.96 12.73 18.13
CA ALA A 516 -5.87 13.96 17.35
C ALA A 516 -6.72 15.09 17.97
N ARG A 517 -7.93 14.77 18.44
CA ARG A 517 -8.82 15.72 19.15
C ARG A 517 -8.18 16.24 20.43
N LEU A 518 -7.64 15.33 21.26
CA LEU A 518 -6.98 15.68 22.52
C LEU A 518 -5.74 16.54 22.26
N ALA A 519 -4.96 16.20 21.24
CA ALA A 519 -3.79 16.97 20.82
C ALA A 519 -4.15 18.38 20.32
N ALA A 520 -5.21 18.51 19.50
CA ALA A 520 -5.69 19.82 19.05
C ALA A 520 -6.16 20.70 20.22
N ALA A 521 -6.83 20.11 21.20
CA ALA A 521 -7.23 20.81 22.43
C ALA A 521 -6.01 21.27 23.25
N ILE A 522 -5.00 20.42 23.39
CA ILE A 522 -3.73 20.79 24.04
C ILE A 522 -3.02 21.91 23.27
N ALA A 523 -2.95 21.81 21.94
CA ALA A 523 -2.32 22.82 21.10
C ALA A 523 -3.01 24.19 21.26
N ALA A 524 -4.35 24.21 21.32
CA ALA A 524 -5.11 25.43 21.58
C ALA A 524 -4.78 26.05 22.95
N VAL A 525 -4.73 25.26 24.02
CA VAL A 525 -4.37 25.78 25.36
C VAL A 525 -2.91 26.24 25.41
N LYS A 526 -1.98 25.54 24.77
CA LYS A 526 -0.58 25.97 24.64
C LYS A 526 -0.45 27.28 23.90
N ALA A 527 -1.27 27.49 22.87
CA ALA A 527 -1.33 28.73 22.10
C ALA A 527 -2.05 29.89 22.82
N GLY A 528 -2.51 29.68 24.06
CA GLY A 528 -3.13 30.72 24.86
C GLY A 528 -4.64 30.88 24.64
N ALA A 529 -5.34 29.89 24.08
CA ALA A 529 -6.78 30.00 23.81
C ALA A 529 -7.61 30.31 25.07
N MET A 530 -7.18 29.84 26.25
CA MET A 530 -7.87 30.10 27.52
C MET A 530 -7.71 31.54 27.98
N GLU A 531 -6.55 32.13 27.74
CA GLU A 531 -6.23 33.53 28.00
C GLU A 531 -7.01 34.42 27.06
N LEU A 532 -7.10 34.07 25.78
CA LEU A 532 -7.95 34.78 24.82
C LEU A 532 -9.42 34.78 25.25
N PHE A 533 -9.94 33.66 25.78
CA PHE A 533 -11.30 33.63 26.34
C PHE A 533 -11.49 34.58 27.53
N GLN A 534 -10.44 34.93 28.26
CA GLN A 534 -10.54 35.78 29.45
C GLN A 534 -10.24 37.25 29.15
N PHE A 535 -9.25 37.52 28.31
CA PHE A 535 -8.72 38.85 28.04
C PHE A 535 -9.07 39.38 26.65
N GLY A 536 -9.64 38.55 25.77
CA GLY A 536 -9.78 38.90 24.36
C GLY A 536 -8.42 39.16 23.74
N ASP A 537 -8.31 40.23 22.95
CA ASP A 537 -7.04 40.66 22.35
C ASP A 537 -6.14 41.46 23.31
N THR A 538 -6.57 41.69 24.56
CA THR A 538 -5.72 42.39 25.53
C THR A 538 -4.63 41.47 26.06
N ARG A 539 -3.39 41.97 26.13
CA ARG A 539 -2.24 41.20 26.61
C ARG A 539 -2.48 40.80 28.08
N PRO A 540 -2.33 39.51 28.45
CA PRO A 540 -2.44 39.09 29.83
C PRO A 540 -1.37 39.79 30.69
N PRO A 541 -1.64 40.06 32.00
CA PRO A 541 -0.66 40.67 32.90
C PRO A 541 0.66 39.88 32.92
N GLU A 542 1.81 40.57 32.96
CA GLU A 542 3.14 39.95 32.81
C GLU A 542 3.46 38.93 33.93
N ASP A 543 2.95 39.13 35.14
CA ASP A 543 3.16 38.23 36.28
C ASP A 543 2.28 36.96 36.24
N ARG A 544 1.41 36.83 35.24
CA ARG A 544 0.40 35.79 35.21
C ARG A 544 0.91 34.54 34.47
N ARG A 545 0.96 33.42 35.20
CA ARG A 545 1.21 32.10 34.60
C ARG A 545 0.11 31.72 33.61
N SER A 546 0.48 31.12 32.49
CA SER A 546 -0.50 30.63 31.51
C SER A 546 -1.26 29.41 32.06
N CYS A 547 -2.45 29.18 31.53
CA CYS A 547 -3.27 28.02 31.83
C CYS A 547 -2.48 26.73 31.59
N TRP A 548 -1.71 26.66 30.49
CA TRP A 548 -0.86 25.50 30.22
C TRP A 548 0.22 25.32 31.30
N GLN A 549 0.92 26.40 31.67
CA GLN A 549 1.96 26.34 32.71
C GLN A 549 1.41 25.82 34.03
N ILE A 550 0.24 26.31 34.48
CA ILE A 550 -0.40 25.84 35.72
C ILE A 550 -0.74 24.35 35.62
N LEU A 551 -1.29 23.91 34.48
CA LEU A 551 -1.73 22.53 34.30
C LEU A 551 -0.58 21.52 34.24
N THR A 552 0.60 21.93 33.77
CA THR A 552 1.77 21.05 33.60
C THR A 552 2.90 21.30 34.59
N ASP A 553 2.72 22.21 35.54
CA ASP A 553 3.74 22.48 36.57
C ASP A 553 3.92 21.24 37.46
N PRO A 554 5.12 20.62 37.49
CA PRO A 554 5.39 19.47 38.33
C PRO A 554 5.51 19.84 39.82
N ASP A 555 5.78 21.12 40.13
CA ASP A 555 5.97 21.59 41.51
C ASP A 555 4.63 21.83 42.23
N LEU A 556 3.53 21.93 41.48
CA LEU A 556 2.18 22.11 42.02
C LEU A 556 1.52 20.75 42.25
N ASP A 557 1.05 20.52 43.47
CA ASP A 557 0.15 19.40 43.73
C ASP A 557 -1.22 19.60 43.03
N GLU A 558 -2.02 18.55 42.96
CA GLU A 558 -3.31 18.64 42.27
C GLU A 558 -4.29 19.63 42.92
N GLN A 559 -4.22 19.80 44.25
CA GLN A 559 -5.11 20.69 44.99
C GLN A 559 -4.73 22.16 44.76
N GLU A 560 -3.44 22.49 44.81
CA GLU A 560 -2.89 23.81 44.48
C GLU A 560 -3.12 24.15 43.01
N ARG A 561 -2.91 23.19 42.11
CA ARG A 561 -3.21 23.35 40.68
C ARG A 561 -4.68 23.69 40.48
N ASN A 562 -5.60 22.95 41.08
CA ASN A 562 -7.03 23.24 40.99
C ASN A 562 -7.39 24.58 41.67
N ARG A 563 -6.77 24.93 42.80
CA ARG A 563 -6.99 26.21 43.50
C ARG A 563 -6.50 27.40 42.68
N LEU A 564 -5.30 27.34 42.12
CA LEU A 564 -4.74 28.37 41.25
C LEU A 564 -5.60 28.53 40.00
N PHE A 565 -6.02 27.39 39.44
CA PHE A 565 -6.93 27.36 38.30
C PHE A 565 -8.28 28.02 38.63
N GLU A 566 -8.99 27.58 39.66
CA GLU A 566 -10.25 28.21 40.11
C GLU A 566 -10.06 29.70 40.42
N SER A 567 -8.98 30.08 41.09
CA SER A 567 -8.70 31.48 41.40
C SER A 567 -8.50 32.36 40.16
N GLN A 568 -7.86 31.83 39.11
CA GLN A 568 -7.67 32.55 37.86
C GLN A 568 -8.97 32.77 37.11
N PHE A 569 -9.91 31.84 37.26
CA PHE A 569 -11.04 31.68 36.35
C PHE A 569 -12.40 32.03 36.97
N ASP A 570 -12.56 31.98 38.29
CA ASP A 570 -13.81 32.33 39.00
C ASP A 570 -13.92 33.80 39.42
N LEU A 571 -12.88 34.61 39.23
CA LEU A 571 -12.89 36.04 39.60
C LEU A 571 -13.97 36.87 38.87
N GLU A 572 -14.46 36.42 37.71
CA GLU A 572 -15.55 37.10 36.99
C GLU A 572 -16.93 36.84 37.63
N ASP A 573 -17.21 35.61 38.08
CA ASP A 573 -18.54 35.25 38.59
C ASP A 573 -18.83 35.86 39.98
N GLN A 574 -17.80 36.23 40.74
CA GLN A 574 -17.96 36.85 42.06
C GLN A 574 -18.34 38.34 42.00
N ARG A 575 -18.07 39.06 40.90
CA ARG A 575 -18.45 40.48 40.78
C ARG A 575 -19.97 40.70 40.70
N GLY A 576 -20.73 39.71 40.23
CA GLY A 576 -22.20 39.82 40.10
C GLY A 576 -22.99 39.56 41.40
N LYS A 577 -22.46 38.78 42.35
CA LYS A 577 -23.23 38.30 43.51
C LYS A 577 -23.20 39.23 44.73
N LYS A 578 -22.25 40.17 44.84
CA LYS A 578 -22.15 41.05 46.03
C LYS A 578 -23.17 42.21 46.08
N ARG A 579 -24.09 42.36 45.12
CA ARG A 579 -25.05 43.48 45.08
C ARG A 579 -26.45 43.20 45.64
N LYS A 580 -26.75 42.01 46.19
CA LYS A 580 -28.12 41.69 46.70
C LYS A 580 -28.25 41.48 48.22
N LEU A 581 -27.22 41.72 49.02
CA LEU A 581 -27.29 41.59 50.49
C LEU A 581 -27.14 42.94 51.22
N LYS A 582 -28.03 43.89 50.94
CA LYS A 582 -28.31 45.01 51.86
C LYS A 582 -29.65 45.68 51.50
N LYS A 583 -30.76 44.97 51.75
CA LYS A 583 -32.05 45.62 51.96
C LYS A 583 -32.52 45.17 53.33
N GLY A 584 -32.22 46.00 54.34
CA GLY A 584 -32.68 45.79 55.70
C GLY A 584 -34.20 45.90 55.76
N PRO A 585 -34.87 45.13 56.63
CA PRO A 585 -36.21 45.48 57.07
C PRO A 585 -36.10 46.57 58.13
N GLU A 586 -36.67 47.72 57.79
CA GLU A 586 -36.99 48.83 58.68
C GLU A 586 -37.95 48.34 59.78
N LYS A 587 -37.73 48.83 61.00
CA LYS A 587 -38.49 48.53 62.21
C LYS A 587 -39.92 49.07 62.12
N ASP A 588 -40.87 48.39 62.76
CA ASP A 588 -41.77 49.00 63.75
C ASP A 588 -42.54 47.95 64.58
N PRO A 589 -43.14 48.33 65.74
CA PRO A 589 -43.08 47.56 66.97
C PRO A 589 -44.41 46.88 67.37
N GLY A 590 -44.33 45.87 68.24
CA GLY A 590 -45.44 45.52 69.12
C GLY A 590 -45.56 44.05 69.49
N THR A 591 -45.62 43.82 70.80
CA THR A 591 -46.30 42.70 71.48
C THR A 591 -45.42 41.51 71.93
N GLU A 592 -44.89 41.69 73.14
CA GLU A 592 -44.93 40.84 74.35
C GLU A 592 -44.98 39.29 74.31
N CYS A 593 -44.30 38.75 75.34
CA CYS A 593 -44.36 37.40 75.95
C CYS A 593 -43.60 36.28 75.21
N ALA A 594 -42.78 35.41 75.84
CA ALA A 594 -42.36 35.25 77.22
C ALA A 594 -41.12 34.30 77.24
N VAL A 595 -40.16 34.62 78.12
CA VAL A 595 -39.43 33.75 79.07
C VAL A 595 -39.00 32.33 78.64
N ASN A 596 -37.68 32.09 78.58
CA ASN A 596 -36.92 31.08 79.35
C ASN A 596 -35.44 31.15 78.91
N VAL A 597 -34.56 31.85 79.64
CA VAL A 597 -33.70 31.37 80.75
C VAL A 597 -32.67 30.32 80.30
N GLY A 598 -31.38 30.72 80.33
CA GLY A 598 -30.17 29.91 80.09
C GLY A 598 -29.87 28.93 81.24
N PRO A 599 -28.60 28.57 81.56
CA PRO A 599 -27.31 29.25 81.31
C PRO A 599 -26.33 28.36 80.49
N SER A 600 -25.38 28.88 79.70
CA SER A 600 -24.10 29.54 80.05
C SER A 600 -23.23 28.70 80.99
N ASP A 601 -22.12 28.16 80.46
CA ASP A 601 -20.82 28.21 81.13
C ASP A 601 -19.70 28.11 80.08
N SER A 602 -18.86 29.13 80.14
CA SER A 602 -17.58 29.35 79.48
C SER A 602 -16.47 28.65 80.25
N GLU A 603 -15.41 28.20 79.57
CA GLU A 603 -14.02 28.40 80.03
C GLU A 603 -12.99 28.01 78.95
N GLU A 604 -12.02 28.91 78.79
CA GLU A 604 -10.73 28.73 78.11
C GLU A 604 -9.79 27.90 79.00
N GLU A 605 -8.89 27.10 78.42
CA GLU A 605 -7.44 27.14 78.73
C GLU A 605 -6.64 26.09 77.93
N GLN A 606 -5.48 26.53 77.41
CA GLN A 606 -4.14 25.89 77.37
C GLN A 606 -4.08 24.35 77.16
N GLY A 607 -3.47 23.80 76.10
CA GLY A 607 -2.07 23.95 75.69
C GLY A 607 -1.20 22.81 76.25
N GLU A 608 -0.87 21.76 75.48
CA GLU A 608 0.35 20.97 75.74
C GLU A 608 0.80 20.15 74.52
N ILE A 609 2.09 20.29 74.20
CA ILE A 609 2.87 19.53 73.21
C ILE A 609 3.31 18.20 73.82
N LYS A 610 3.20 17.08 73.08
CA LYS A 610 4.01 15.86 73.28
C LYS A 610 3.96 14.93 72.06
N GLU A 611 5.05 14.91 71.29
CA GLU A 611 5.53 13.70 70.59
C GLU A 611 6.38 12.84 71.56
N PRO A 612 6.98 11.71 71.15
CA PRO A 612 6.35 10.47 70.72
C PRO A 612 6.81 9.31 71.63
N ASN A 613 6.06 8.20 71.68
CA ASN A 613 6.63 6.98 72.26
C ASN A 613 6.41 5.74 71.39
N VAL A 614 7.54 5.12 71.11
CA VAL A 614 7.78 3.94 70.30
C VAL A 614 7.25 2.72 71.03
N SER A 615 6.43 1.89 70.37
CA SER A 615 6.32 0.49 70.75
C SER A 615 6.14 -0.40 69.52
N LYS A 616 7.15 -1.25 69.34
CA LYS A 616 7.28 -2.30 68.32
C LYS A 616 6.29 -3.44 68.63
N ARG A 617 5.68 -4.04 67.60
CA ARG A 617 5.39 -5.50 67.47
C ARG A 617 4.82 -5.82 66.07
N PRO A 618 4.87 -7.09 65.61
CA PRO A 618 5.24 -7.43 64.23
C PRO A 618 4.09 -8.01 63.39
N VAL A 619 4.26 -7.91 62.07
CA VAL A 619 3.87 -8.85 61.00
C VAL A 619 2.40 -9.27 60.88
N HIS A 620 1.73 -8.76 59.84
CA HIS A 620 1.03 -9.64 58.89
C HIS A 620 0.88 -8.97 57.50
N VAL A 621 1.39 -9.65 56.48
CA VAL A 621 1.22 -9.32 55.06
C VAL A 621 -0.18 -9.77 54.66
N GLY A 622 -1.07 -8.81 54.37
CA GLY A 622 -2.42 -9.04 53.85
C GLY A 622 -2.67 -8.18 52.61
N GLN A 623 -3.14 -8.82 51.55
CA GLN A 623 -3.49 -8.24 50.25
C GLN A 623 -4.48 -7.05 50.34
N PRO A 624 -4.39 -6.03 49.47
CA PRO A 624 -5.39 -4.98 49.42
C PRO A 624 -6.62 -5.42 48.60
N HIS A 625 -7.76 -5.44 49.27
CA HIS A 625 -9.09 -5.59 48.68
C HIS A 625 -9.61 -4.20 48.29
N ASN A 626 -9.78 -3.93 46.99
CA ASN A 626 -10.34 -2.69 46.46
C ASN A 626 -11.85 -2.59 46.81
N GLN A 627 -12.21 -1.64 47.67
CA GLN A 627 -13.60 -1.21 47.88
C GLN A 627 -13.85 0.09 47.11
N PHE A 628 -14.76 0.04 46.12
CA PHE A 628 -15.33 1.22 45.47
C PHE A 628 -16.53 1.74 46.27
N PRO A 629 -16.74 3.07 46.36
CA PRO A 629 -17.94 3.62 46.98
C PRO A 629 -19.15 3.63 46.03
N SER A 630 -20.26 3.11 46.55
CA SER A 630 -21.57 3.00 45.90
C SER A 630 -22.27 4.36 45.73
N ARG A 631 -22.74 4.66 44.51
CA ARG A 631 -23.70 5.76 44.21
C ARG A 631 -25.16 5.36 44.51
N PRO A 632 -26.05 6.32 44.85
CA PRO A 632 -27.43 6.03 45.21
C PRO A 632 -28.31 5.76 43.97
N ARG A 633 -29.02 4.64 43.99
CA ARG A 633 -29.90 4.13 42.92
C ARG A 633 -31.34 4.58 43.16
N ARG A 634 -31.89 5.37 42.22
CA ARG A 634 -33.32 5.72 42.12
C ARG A 634 -34.16 4.46 41.89
N GLN A 635 -35.28 4.38 42.62
CA GLN A 635 -36.26 3.30 42.58
C GLN A 635 -37.05 3.30 41.27
N ALA A 636 -37.14 2.13 40.62
CA ALA A 636 -38.15 1.84 39.60
C ALA A 636 -38.71 0.42 39.81
N LYS A 637 -40.00 0.31 39.52
CA LYS A 637 -40.96 -0.77 39.82
C LYS A 637 -40.43 -2.21 39.63
N ARG A 638 -40.78 -3.04 40.63
CA ARG A 638 -40.66 -4.50 40.67
C ARG A 638 -41.50 -5.17 39.57
N GLN A 639 -40.87 -5.99 38.74
CA GLN A 639 -41.46 -7.23 38.20
C GLN A 639 -40.56 -8.40 38.62
N ARG A 640 -41.17 -9.47 39.13
CA ARG A 640 -40.49 -10.69 39.60
C ARG A 640 -40.06 -11.54 38.42
N PRO A 641 -38.80 -12.02 38.35
CA PRO A 641 -38.43 -13.18 37.54
C PRO A 641 -38.47 -14.46 38.39
N GLY A 642 -38.90 -15.56 37.75
CA GLY A 642 -38.92 -16.92 38.30
C GLY A 642 -37.52 -17.55 38.48
N PRO A 643 -37.46 -18.80 38.97
CA PRO A 643 -36.22 -19.44 39.40
C PRO A 643 -35.37 -19.89 38.20
N MET A 644 -34.11 -19.44 38.17
CA MET A 644 -33.09 -19.92 37.23
C MET A 644 -32.49 -21.26 37.71
N PRO A 645 -32.17 -22.19 36.80
CA PRO A 645 -31.52 -23.45 37.13
C PRO A 645 -30.01 -23.26 37.40
N ALA A 646 -29.46 -24.11 38.26
CA ALA A 646 -28.07 -24.10 38.69
C ALA A 646 -27.09 -24.45 37.55
N PRO A 647 -25.87 -23.89 37.54
CA PRO A 647 -24.85 -24.22 36.56
C PRO A 647 -24.21 -25.58 36.87
N GLN A 648 -24.25 -26.50 35.90
CA GLN A 648 -23.47 -27.73 35.92
C GLN A 648 -22.02 -27.42 35.52
N TYR A 649 -21.08 -27.72 36.42
CA TYR A 649 -19.65 -27.75 36.13
C TYR A 649 -19.29 -29.05 35.38
N PRO A 650 -18.50 -28.99 34.30
CA PRO A 650 -17.94 -30.19 33.69
C PRO A 650 -16.74 -30.67 34.51
N TYR A 651 -16.81 -31.92 34.97
CA TYR A 651 -15.68 -32.67 35.53
C TYR A 651 -14.61 -32.93 34.47
N PRO A 652 -13.31 -32.89 34.82
CA PRO A 652 -12.24 -33.38 33.95
C PRO A 652 -12.14 -34.92 34.00
N PRO A 653 -11.81 -35.58 32.87
CA PRO A 653 -11.58 -37.03 32.84
C PRO A 653 -10.23 -37.43 33.46
N PRO A 654 -10.09 -38.70 33.92
CA PRO A 654 -8.94 -39.16 34.69
C PRO A 654 -7.69 -39.39 33.83
N ILE A 655 -6.56 -38.91 34.37
CA ILE A 655 -5.21 -39.12 33.85
C ILE A 655 -4.82 -40.59 34.05
N SER A 656 -4.52 -41.27 32.94
CA SER A 656 -3.89 -42.59 32.93
C SER A 656 -2.41 -42.42 32.63
N SER A 657 -1.56 -42.60 33.64
CA SER A 657 -0.10 -42.63 33.50
C SER A 657 0.36 -43.99 33.00
N PRO A 658 1.37 -44.06 32.12
CA PRO A 658 2.30 -45.18 32.13
C PRO A 658 3.71 -44.73 32.53
N ASN A 659 4.22 -45.43 33.53
CA ASN A 659 5.62 -45.51 33.92
C ASN A 659 6.55 -45.74 32.72
N TYR A 660 7.58 -44.92 32.57
CA TYR A 660 8.84 -45.37 31.97
C TYR A 660 10.03 -44.81 32.77
N HIS A 661 10.83 -45.74 33.28
CA HIS A 661 12.13 -45.50 33.91
C HIS A 661 13.16 -45.06 32.86
N PRO A 662 14.18 -44.27 33.26
CA PRO A 662 15.31 -43.96 32.39
C PRO A 662 16.44 -44.99 32.55
N PRO A 663 17.16 -45.38 31.48
CA PRO A 663 18.50 -45.93 31.63
C PRO A 663 19.57 -44.84 31.43
N LEU A 664 20.55 -44.89 32.34
CA LEU A 664 21.78 -44.12 32.40
C LEU A 664 22.78 -44.47 31.25
N PRO A 665 23.85 -43.67 31.05
CA PRO A 665 24.60 -43.60 29.81
C PRO A 665 25.74 -44.63 29.72
N GLY A 666 25.85 -45.29 28.56
CA GLY A 666 26.97 -46.16 28.21
C GLY A 666 27.93 -45.46 27.25
N GLN A 667 29.14 -45.19 27.73
CA GLN A 667 30.31 -44.84 26.92
C GLN A 667 30.71 -46.03 26.04
N TYR A 668 30.95 -45.81 24.74
CA TYR A 668 31.97 -46.55 23.98
C TYR A 668 32.50 -45.72 22.81
N SER A 669 33.81 -45.53 22.82
CA SER A 669 34.64 -45.07 21.71
C SER A 669 34.78 -46.17 20.64
N ARG A 670 34.77 -45.81 19.35
CA ARG A 670 35.80 -46.16 18.32
C ARG A 670 35.28 -46.06 16.88
N SER A 671 35.99 -45.25 16.10
CA SER A 671 36.68 -45.57 14.83
C SER A 671 35.88 -46.12 13.63
N SER A 672 35.79 -45.26 12.61
CA SER A 672 36.21 -45.49 11.20
C SER A 672 35.88 -46.82 10.50
N ALA A 673 35.05 -46.78 9.45
CA ALA A 673 35.27 -47.51 8.19
C ALA A 673 34.30 -47.05 7.07
N LEU A 674 34.79 -47.18 5.83
CA LEU A 674 34.31 -46.73 4.52
C LEU A 674 32.98 -47.35 4.02
N PRO A 675 32.35 -46.79 2.95
CA PRO A 675 31.10 -47.29 2.39
C PRO A 675 31.31 -48.41 1.34
N PRO A 676 30.35 -49.34 1.16
CA PRO A 676 30.41 -50.31 0.07
C PRO A 676 29.73 -49.78 -1.20
N LYS A 677 30.43 -49.95 -2.33
CA LYS A 677 29.89 -49.85 -3.69
C LYS A 677 28.89 -50.98 -3.94
N GLN A 678 27.74 -50.68 -4.56
CA GLN A 678 26.94 -51.67 -5.26
C GLN A 678 26.65 -51.21 -6.69
N HIS A 679 27.20 -51.98 -7.63
CA HIS A 679 26.76 -52.06 -9.01
C HIS A 679 25.40 -52.76 -9.07
N TYR A 680 24.44 -52.28 -9.86
CA TYR A 680 23.54 -53.16 -10.62
C TYR A 680 23.05 -52.49 -11.90
N SER A 681 22.96 -53.35 -12.92
CA SER A 681 22.78 -53.10 -14.34
C SER A 681 21.32 -52.88 -14.75
N SER A 682 21.10 -52.12 -15.83
CA SER A 682 19.86 -52.09 -16.62
C SER A 682 19.51 -53.45 -17.24
N PRO A 683 18.23 -53.65 -17.60
CA PRO A 683 17.93 -53.91 -19.01
C PRO A 683 16.68 -53.20 -19.58
N SER A 684 16.81 -52.86 -20.87
CA SER A 684 15.86 -52.84 -22.01
C SER A 684 14.57 -53.69 -21.85
N ASP A 685 13.39 -53.41 -22.44
CA ASP A 685 13.04 -52.96 -23.81
C ASP A 685 11.51 -52.62 -23.91
N PRO A 686 10.97 -52.17 -25.08
CA PRO A 686 9.74 -51.37 -25.20
C PRO A 686 8.50 -52.13 -25.75
N TYR A 687 7.32 -51.50 -25.64
CA TYR A 687 6.13 -51.81 -26.45
C TYR A 687 5.37 -50.53 -26.87
N PRO A 688 4.86 -50.44 -28.12
CA PRO A 688 3.99 -49.35 -28.57
C PRO A 688 2.54 -49.82 -28.80
N HIS A 689 1.57 -48.91 -28.65
CA HIS A 689 0.25 -49.03 -29.27
C HIS A 689 -0.29 -47.68 -29.80
N PRO A 690 -0.99 -47.68 -30.95
CA PRO A 690 -1.54 -46.49 -31.60
C PRO A 690 -3.06 -46.34 -31.37
N HIS A 691 -3.69 -45.23 -31.79
CA HIS A 691 -4.95 -45.24 -32.56
C HIS A 691 -5.41 -43.85 -33.05
N SER A 692 -5.78 -43.83 -34.35
CA SER A 692 -6.51 -42.80 -35.10
C SER A 692 -8.02 -42.73 -34.79
N ARG A 693 -8.67 -41.61 -35.16
CA ARG A 693 -9.95 -41.46 -35.95
C ARG A 693 -10.48 -40.02 -35.78
N HIS A 694 -10.63 -39.18 -36.82
CA HIS A 694 -11.60 -39.10 -37.95
C HIS A 694 -12.82 -38.18 -37.70
N HIS A 695 -12.88 -37.09 -38.51
CA HIS A 695 -13.99 -36.48 -39.30
C HIS A 695 -15.41 -36.27 -38.69
N ARG A 696 -15.93 -35.02 -38.60
CA ARG A 696 -16.79 -34.21 -39.56
C ARG A 696 -18.28 -34.68 -39.62
N PRO A 697 -19.28 -33.95 -40.20
CA PRO A 697 -19.58 -32.48 -40.34
C PRO A 697 -21.11 -32.07 -40.34
N LEU A 698 -21.40 -30.79 -40.67
CA LEU A 698 -22.61 -30.15 -41.29
C LEU A 698 -23.86 -29.94 -40.39
N SER A 699 -24.60 -28.81 -40.42
CA SER A 699 -25.30 -28.20 -41.57
C SER A 699 -25.88 -26.78 -41.31
N GLN A 700 -25.77 -25.93 -42.33
CA GLN A 700 -26.67 -24.89 -42.91
C GLN A 700 -27.82 -24.23 -42.11
N HIS A 701 -27.92 -22.89 -42.22
CA HIS A 701 -29.13 -22.22 -42.74
C HIS A 701 -28.84 -20.79 -43.25
N ILE A 702 -29.60 -20.45 -44.31
CA ILE A 702 -29.58 -19.28 -45.20
C ILE A 702 -30.54 -18.21 -44.68
N TYR A 703 -30.20 -16.91 -44.79
CA TYR A 703 -31.13 -15.85 -45.23
C TYR A 703 -30.39 -14.62 -45.77
N ASP A 704 -30.95 -14.09 -46.85
CA ASP A 704 -30.56 -12.95 -47.67
C ASP A 704 -30.97 -11.58 -47.10
N ASP A 705 -30.42 -10.55 -47.76
CA ASP A 705 -30.98 -9.22 -48.05
C ASP A 705 -30.52 -7.98 -47.23
N ARG A 706 -29.57 -7.28 -47.89
CA ARG A 706 -29.68 -5.91 -48.44
C ARG A 706 -29.42 -4.65 -47.58
N TYR A 707 -28.57 -3.84 -48.24
CA TYR A 707 -28.54 -2.38 -48.38
C TYR A 707 -27.52 -1.53 -47.58
N THR A 708 -26.86 -0.71 -48.41
CA THR A 708 -26.24 0.61 -48.20
C THR A 708 -24.77 0.73 -47.81
N ALA A 709 -24.14 1.63 -48.58
CA ALA A 709 -22.73 1.83 -48.85
C ALA A 709 -22.18 3.07 -48.07
N PRO A 710 -20.87 3.37 -48.16
CA PRO A 710 -20.06 3.90 -47.04
C PRO A 710 -19.59 5.36 -47.21
N PHE A 711 -19.00 5.92 -46.14
CA PHE A 711 -18.01 7.01 -46.14
C PHE A 711 -17.12 6.81 -44.88
N SER A 712 -15.83 6.43 -44.97
CA SER A 712 -14.60 7.26 -45.14
C SER A 712 -14.61 8.57 -44.33
N GLY A 713 -13.62 8.94 -43.51
CA GLY A 713 -12.30 8.42 -43.17
C GLY A 713 -11.48 9.52 -42.45
N SER A 714 -10.28 9.18 -41.99
CA SER A 714 -9.12 10.05 -41.66
C SER A 714 -9.21 11.02 -40.46
N GLN A 715 -8.13 11.46 -39.82
CA GLN A 715 -6.78 10.95 -39.50
C GLN A 715 -6.13 12.07 -38.65
N GLU A 716 -5.25 11.70 -37.72
CA GLU A 716 -4.01 12.39 -37.27
C GLU A 716 -3.91 13.94 -37.23
N GLY A 717 -3.44 14.44 -36.07
CA GLY A 717 -2.78 15.73 -35.93
C GLY A 717 -1.54 15.60 -35.04
N HIS A 718 -0.36 15.89 -35.62
CA HIS A 718 0.96 15.83 -35.01
C HIS A 718 1.36 17.13 -34.27
N TYR A 719 2.35 16.95 -33.40
CA TYR A 719 3.08 17.87 -32.52
C TYR A 719 3.64 19.17 -33.15
N HIS A 720 3.76 20.20 -32.30
CA HIS A 720 4.87 21.17 -32.36
C HIS A 720 5.46 21.47 -30.96
N HIS A 721 6.79 21.41 -30.91
CA HIS A 721 7.69 21.77 -29.80
C HIS A 721 7.92 23.28 -29.73
N THR A 722 8.07 23.84 -28.52
CA THR A 722 8.85 25.07 -28.27
C THR A 722 9.65 24.96 -26.97
N SER A 723 10.81 25.63 -26.97
CA SER A 723 11.93 25.57 -26.04
C SER A 723 12.19 26.96 -25.40
N SER A 724 13.06 26.99 -24.37
CA SER A 724 13.70 28.14 -23.69
C SER A 724 12.95 28.65 -22.45
N ARG A 725 13.55 29.03 -21.31
CA ARG A 725 14.90 29.58 -21.06
C ARG A 725 15.21 29.59 -19.54
N ASP A 726 16.49 29.45 -19.18
CA ASP A 726 17.03 29.51 -17.81
C ASP A 726 17.15 30.95 -17.25
N GLU A 727 16.97 31.11 -15.93
CA GLU A 727 17.34 32.31 -15.16
C GLU A 727 18.28 31.96 -13.98
N TYR A 728 19.36 32.75 -13.87
CA TYR A 728 20.38 32.73 -12.84
C TYR A 728 19.96 33.55 -11.61
N SER A 729 20.24 33.06 -10.40
CA SER A 729 20.13 33.80 -9.14
C SER A 729 21.50 34.20 -8.59
N SER A 730 21.66 35.48 -8.25
CA SER A 730 22.86 36.09 -7.68
C SER A 730 22.72 36.33 -6.18
N PHE A 731 23.75 35.95 -5.42
CA PHE A 731 23.95 36.17 -3.98
C PHE A 731 24.25 37.65 -3.65
N GLY A 732 23.72 38.12 -2.52
CA GLY A 732 24.08 39.39 -1.88
C GLY A 732 25.03 39.20 -0.69
N GLN A 733 25.94 40.16 -0.50
CA GLN A 733 26.73 40.34 0.73
C GLN A 733 26.38 41.68 1.42
N PRO A 734 26.62 41.82 2.74
CA PRO A 734 26.11 42.92 3.55
C PRO A 734 27.17 43.98 3.91
N GLN A 735 26.75 45.24 4.07
CA GLN A 735 27.37 46.25 4.96
C GLN A 735 26.32 47.31 5.34
N HIS A 736 25.87 47.38 6.59
CA HIS A 736 26.31 48.36 7.60
C HIS A 736 25.66 48.12 8.96
#